data_AF-A0A917FV86-F1
#
_entry.id   AF-A0A917FV86-F1
#
_cell.length_a   1.000
_cell.length_b   1.000
_cell.length_c   1.000
_cell.angle_alpha   90.00
_cell.angle_beta   90.00
_cell.angle_gamma   90.00
#
_symmetry.space_group_name_H-M   'P 1'
#
loop_
_entity.id
_entity.type
_entity.pdbx_description
1 polymer ?
#
loop_
_entity_poly.entity_id
_entity_poly.type
_entity_poly.pdbx_seq_one_letter_code
_entity_poly.pdbx_strand_id
1 'polypeptide(L)'
;MLMYEYEPVLRRLNSNENILEYRMKSRSDFTGSKAYQQVSYSYIGDYTGNKPYEFPLNLPDDFRYSTASTVISSSASNGLTTTNTFDKEGRVLRTEVREAGGERKVTENTAFHPLFIQSPTRSTFSEYGPQDSEATANHRYSETNYNEWGQLQSQTDSLTSDQFNNPSVKQHYTTTYEYEPKYRLLATKSWYQNEGDTTPLTERYTYTAQGRPETVTNALGEQTVFSYRFINWTKVVTAEKTVNGKLVAKTAELFGEQGRHAYPTEQHQMFNIGRSDEQIVKTKMSYYMGSGRLKSKSDGNGQTIQYEYDAAGRLKKETYPVRTNSNGQSFSEVMEYNYSNMISSNFDSVNAGTPVLKVDSIKTVTQLSNNDTVRTYANILYNGVGLALMEERYDENVGKWVFTQYHYDDQGRPVYQKDALGNEITVGYDAWGRQNRSTDPYGNVYVIDYNLKQRKSESYLVAAGTQERLNYLETVFDPWGQPLTKKTYKDWPSQSQPVSESFRYDITGNVIGYTDPVNHLNDAGVTTSYSYDALNRLISVYDALNQRTRYTYDGTGQLSKVTVQAKGGAEQTLNTKSYNEIGLMTSKLDGASQSESLSYNALGQLTSKTDRNGSVFGYSYDEGGQIKSSTVSGTINNTAQTLKIENVYGDGSPRKHTTKRYENGVVQTTQQLTMDSLGQVRQNISTVHSSAGAFHIVNVLNQRDILGRITQVIDSYLNFYTHYQYNKQRLDKVQVNGGSALTSTAAANVQYSYYANGPVQSITYPALTNGSVLKTGYTYNKALNWVESVTNTKGSTVLSKYVYGYDNNGNITSATETKSNGATQTTTYAYDALNRLTTTVHPGGGRDTYTYDVRGNRLTLEQSVSNPAEFQDTSYSYDLQNTLTSLTKGSSKTDFTYYADGLRFKKSTSGVQTQYNYNFNGEVITEEKSNGQKANYVRGDRVLVKKDKGTSKDYYYLYNGHGDVVQIVDTSGNIVNNYAYDEWGNITSQTEGISNPFKYTGEIYDEETGLYYLRARYYDPSIGRFLNEDTYEGQIDNPLSLNLYTYVENNPLTHVDPSGHYTENQVDAMITIARKYGEKSQVYWDIRSDLGEQKPIQYLSKSQRNQWLYLFEMATSSESTDGQASWAKSQLMEIYGEDQAIKDTAFSMVIGMTGGGGKNKPLTTQIKGQTLMLTNKQTEALAKYLGFTKTNYKVKNKPVYSDGKNYIVQDIDSHNGGIWKMAKSINELTSKSTRSGTFDALLTKIGE
;
A
#
# COMPACT_ATOMS: atom_id res chain seq x y z
N MET A 1 -12.82 33.00 2.14
CA MET A 1 -12.48 34.43 1.97
C MET A 1 -11.36 34.75 2.92
N LEU A 2 -10.18 35.09 2.41
CA LEU A 2 -9.08 35.57 3.27
C LEU A 2 -9.42 36.99 3.75
N MET A 3 -9.43 37.19 5.06
CA MET A 3 -9.53 38.51 5.70
C MET A 3 -8.21 38.81 6.40
N TYR A 4 -7.74 40.03 6.24
CA TYR A 4 -6.52 40.53 6.85
C TYR A 4 -6.84 41.86 7.52
N GLU A 5 -6.64 41.94 8.83
CA GLU A 5 -6.69 43.21 9.54
C GLU A 5 -5.30 43.85 9.51
N TYR A 6 -5.26 45.16 9.38
CA TYR A 6 -4.03 45.94 9.42
C TYR A 6 -4.15 47.08 10.41
N GLU A 7 -3.06 47.42 11.08
CA GLU A 7 -2.94 48.61 11.91
C GLU A 7 -1.98 49.62 11.27
N PRO A 8 -2.30 50.93 11.29
CA PRO A 8 -1.40 51.97 10.80
C PRO A 8 -0.24 52.19 11.77
N VAL A 9 0.97 52.33 11.24
CA VAL A 9 2.21 52.58 12.00
C VAL A 9 2.96 53.74 11.37
N LEU A 10 3.50 54.62 12.21
CA LEU A 10 4.22 55.81 11.78
C LEU A 10 5.73 55.52 11.71
N ARG A 11 6.23 55.26 10.50
CA ARG A 11 7.66 55.01 10.23
C ARG A 11 8.41 56.33 10.10
N ARG A 12 9.57 56.45 10.75
CA ARG A 12 10.50 57.57 10.55
C ARG A 12 11.47 57.26 9.40
N LEU A 13 11.49 58.10 8.38
CA LEU A 13 12.41 58.00 7.24
C LEU A 13 13.72 58.78 7.48
N ASN A 14 13.69 59.75 8.40
CA ASN A 14 14.84 60.45 8.97
C ASN A 14 14.37 61.24 10.21
N SER A 15 15.12 62.24 10.67
CA SER A 15 14.74 63.08 11.82
C SER A 15 13.50 63.95 11.59
N ASN A 16 13.16 64.24 10.33
CA ASN A 16 12.17 65.26 9.96
C ASN A 16 10.97 64.66 9.21
N GLU A 17 11.12 63.51 8.56
CA GLU A 17 10.09 62.89 7.72
C GLU A 17 9.51 61.62 8.35
N ASN A 18 8.17 61.55 8.36
CA ASN A 18 7.39 60.40 8.81
C ASN A 18 6.49 59.93 7.65
N ILE A 19 6.37 58.62 7.45
CA ILE A 19 5.41 58.00 6.53
C ILE A 19 4.46 57.08 7.29
N LEU A 20 3.18 57.05 6.88
CA LEU A 20 2.18 56.15 7.45
C LEU A 20 2.16 54.85 6.66
N GLU A 21 2.64 53.77 7.27
CA GLU A 21 2.58 52.41 6.73
C GLU A 21 1.54 51.56 7.46
N TYR A 22 1.31 50.35 6.96
CA TYR A 22 0.33 49.41 7.53
C TYR A 22 0.98 48.04 7.74
N ARG A 23 0.89 47.49 8.95
CA ARG A 23 1.33 46.12 9.26
C ARG A 23 0.13 45.23 9.59
N MET A 24 0.23 43.95 9.25
CA MET A 24 -0.85 42.97 9.42
C MET A 24 -1.04 42.66 10.91
N LYS A 25 -2.20 42.96 11.47
CA LYS A 25 -2.56 42.68 12.87
C LYS A 25 -3.10 41.26 13.03
N SER A 26 -3.90 40.79 12.08
CA SER A 26 -4.44 39.42 12.08
C SER A 26 -4.67 38.91 10.66
N ARG A 27 -4.64 37.58 10.51
CA ARG A 27 -5.22 36.83 9.39
C ARG A 27 -6.38 35.99 9.92
N SER A 28 -7.45 35.90 9.15
CA SER A 28 -8.54 34.94 9.38
C SER A 28 -9.12 34.49 8.05
N ASP A 29 -9.26 33.18 7.88
CA ASP A 29 -9.73 32.56 6.65
C ASP A 29 -11.18 32.13 6.83
N PHE A 30 -12.11 32.73 6.10
CA PHE A 30 -13.54 32.50 6.30
C PHE A 30 -14.14 31.50 5.31
N THR A 31 -15.02 30.60 5.78
CA THR A 31 -15.99 29.90 4.91
C THR A 31 -17.41 30.25 5.38
N GLY A 32 -18.19 30.89 4.50
CA GLY A 32 -19.42 31.56 4.92
C GLY A 32 -19.12 32.64 5.99
N SER A 33 -19.83 32.56 7.12
CA SER A 33 -19.67 33.44 8.28
C SER A 33 -18.67 32.93 9.33
N LYS A 34 -18.15 31.70 9.20
CA LYS A 34 -17.22 31.11 10.17
C LYS A 34 -15.77 31.42 9.80
N ALA A 35 -14.95 31.70 10.81
CA ALA A 35 -13.50 31.92 10.68
C ALA A 35 -12.71 30.65 11.02
N TYR A 36 -11.62 30.46 10.30
CA TYR A 36 -10.68 29.34 10.34
C TYR A 36 -9.25 29.94 10.23
N GLN A 37 -8.21 29.24 10.69
CA GLN A 37 -6.80 29.69 10.65
C GLN A 37 -6.61 31.11 11.21
N GLN A 38 -7.15 31.36 12.41
CA GLN A 38 -6.98 32.64 13.08
C GLN A 38 -5.55 32.77 13.60
N VAL A 39 -4.77 33.62 12.93
CA VAL A 39 -3.40 33.94 13.30
C VAL A 39 -3.33 35.42 13.69
N SER A 40 -3.04 35.68 14.96
CA SER A 40 -2.78 37.03 15.46
C SER A 40 -1.28 37.33 15.37
N TYR A 41 -0.93 38.55 14.99
CA TYR A 41 0.45 39.00 14.86
C TYR A 41 0.69 40.16 15.83
N SER A 42 1.77 40.06 16.60
CA SER A 42 2.29 41.15 17.42
C SER A 42 3.75 41.42 17.11
N TYR A 43 4.20 42.64 17.41
CA TYR A 43 5.44 43.19 16.89
C TYR A 43 6.23 43.90 17.98
N ILE A 44 7.52 43.57 18.09
CA ILE A 44 8.47 44.21 19.01
C ILE A 44 9.55 44.88 18.15
N GLY A 45 9.84 46.16 18.43
CA GLY A 45 10.63 47.01 17.54
C GLY A 45 9.85 47.53 16.32
N ASP A 46 10.53 48.26 15.45
CA ASP A 46 9.94 48.87 14.24
C ASP A 46 9.84 47.84 13.10
N TYR A 47 8.90 46.90 13.20
CA TYR A 47 8.55 46.01 12.09
C TYR A 47 7.63 46.72 11.09
N THR A 48 8.24 47.47 10.17
CA THR A 48 7.62 47.89 8.90
C THR A 48 7.62 46.73 7.93
N GLY A 49 6.44 46.35 7.43
CA GLY A 49 6.24 45.11 6.65
C GLY A 49 6.91 45.11 5.28
N ASN A 50 8.19 44.70 5.25
CA ASN A 50 9.07 44.66 4.08
C ASN A 50 9.49 46.04 3.56
N LYS A 51 10.53 46.10 2.72
CA LYS A 51 10.97 47.35 2.08
C LYS A 51 9.95 47.74 0.98
N PRO A 52 9.45 49.00 0.94
CA PRO A 52 8.85 49.55 -0.26
C PRO A 52 9.78 49.38 -1.47
N TYR A 53 9.20 49.09 -2.64
CA TYR A 53 9.95 48.80 -3.88
C TYR A 53 10.73 50.02 -4.40
N GLU A 54 10.33 51.22 -3.97
CA GLU A 54 11.03 52.48 -4.21
C GLU A 54 11.60 52.99 -2.88
N PHE A 55 12.93 53.01 -2.76
CA PHE A 55 13.66 53.74 -1.74
C PHE A 55 14.57 54.76 -2.47
N PRO A 56 14.73 55.99 -1.96
CA PRO A 56 15.70 56.93 -2.52
C PRO A 56 17.12 56.31 -2.46
N LEU A 57 17.88 56.46 -3.54
CA LEU A 57 19.19 55.81 -3.73
C LEU A 57 20.23 56.17 -2.66
N ASN A 58 20.06 57.31 -1.98
CA ASN A 58 20.97 57.80 -0.95
C ASN A 58 20.20 57.94 0.38
N LEU A 59 20.44 57.01 1.31
CA LEU A 59 20.23 57.27 2.74
C LEU A 59 21.54 57.82 3.33
N PRO A 60 21.50 58.72 4.33
CA PRO A 60 22.69 59.15 5.07
C PRO A 60 23.40 57.98 5.78
N ASP A 61 24.74 58.03 5.85
CA ASP A 61 25.57 56.98 6.49
C ASP A 61 25.31 56.83 8.00
N ASP A 62 24.71 57.84 8.64
CA ASP A 62 24.28 57.82 10.03
C ASP A 62 22.84 57.28 10.23
N PHE A 63 22.11 56.96 9.16
CA PHE A 63 20.74 56.42 9.27
C PHE A 63 20.74 55.07 10.01
N ARG A 64 19.84 54.91 10.99
CA ARG A 64 19.69 53.68 11.78
C ARG A 64 18.23 53.25 11.83
N TYR A 65 17.95 52.08 11.26
CA TYR A 65 16.76 51.30 11.60
C TYR A 65 16.78 50.91 13.08
N SER A 66 15.61 50.70 13.69
CA SER A 66 15.55 50.19 15.07
C SER A 66 16.21 48.82 15.17
N THR A 67 16.84 48.53 16.31
CA THR A 67 17.51 47.26 16.59
C THR A 67 16.52 46.09 16.53
N ALA A 68 16.82 45.10 15.68
CA ALA A 68 16.21 43.76 15.60
C ALA A 68 14.69 43.70 15.83
N SER A 69 13.91 43.75 14.74
CA SER A 69 12.44 43.67 14.81
C SER A 69 11.97 42.21 14.94
N THR A 70 10.98 41.97 15.81
CA THR A 70 10.45 40.63 16.07
C THR A 70 8.96 40.56 15.76
N VAL A 71 8.56 39.55 14.99
CA VAL A 71 7.17 39.20 14.68
C VAL A 71 6.79 37.95 15.47
N ILE A 72 5.78 38.05 16.34
CA ILE A 72 5.20 36.92 17.06
C ILE A 72 3.85 36.62 16.44
N SER A 73 3.72 35.47 15.77
CA SER A 73 2.47 34.96 15.23
C SER A 73 1.95 33.79 16.08
N SER A 74 0.80 33.97 16.73
CA SER A 74 0.14 32.94 17.54
C SER A 74 -1.06 32.36 16.79
N SER A 75 -1.11 31.03 16.64
CA SER A 75 -2.25 30.31 16.06
C SER A 75 -3.18 29.77 17.15
N ALA A 76 -4.47 30.08 17.05
CA ALA A 76 -5.46 29.59 18.00
C ALA A 76 -5.73 28.06 17.90
N SER A 77 -5.45 27.43 16.76
CA SER A 77 -5.87 26.05 16.47
C SER A 77 -4.86 24.95 16.76
N ASN A 78 -3.62 25.31 17.07
CA ASN A 78 -2.62 24.38 17.60
C ASN A 78 -1.81 24.96 18.77
N GLY A 79 -2.14 26.18 19.24
CA GLY A 79 -1.45 26.81 20.37
C GLY A 79 0.02 27.16 20.10
N LEU A 80 0.52 27.00 18.86
CA LEU A 80 1.88 27.37 18.53
C LEU A 80 2.05 28.89 18.48
N THR A 81 3.14 29.34 19.08
CA THR A 81 3.66 30.70 18.97
C THR A 81 4.94 30.64 18.14
N THR A 82 4.91 31.22 16.94
CA THR A 82 6.10 31.34 16.08
C THR A 82 6.64 32.76 16.18
N THR A 83 7.88 32.89 16.63
CA THR A 83 8.61 34.13 16.86
C THR A 83 9.73 34.25 15.83
N ASN A 84 9.54 35.11 14.83
CA ASN A 84 10.54 35.42 13.81
C ASN A 84 11.26 36.73 14.18
N THR A 85 12.58 36.68 14.35
CA THR A 85 13.43 37.87 14.57
C THR A 85 14.16 38.23 13.29
N PHE A 86 14.12 39.50 12.92
CA PHE A 86 14.69 40.05 11.70
C PHE A 86 15.75 41.10 12.02
N ASP A 87 16.70 41.29 11.11
CA ASP A 87 17.66 42.40 11.19
C ASP A 87 17.19 43.66 10.41
N LYS A 88 18.06 44.68 10.39
CA LYS A 88 17.84 45.94 9.66
C LYS A 88 17.81 45.78 8.14
N GLU A 89 18.34 44.68 7.60
CA GLU A 89 18.24 44.35 6.17
C GLU A 89 16.90 43.72 5.81
N GLY A 90 16.19 43.14 6.79
CA GLY A 90 14.94 42.38 6.61
C GLY A 90 15.16 40.87 6.47
N ARG A 91 16.30 40.35 6.94
CA ARG A 91 16.65 38.92 6.90
C ARG A 91 16.17 38.21 8.16
N VAL A 92 15.62 37.00 8.03
CA VAL A 92 15.16 36.18 9.17
C VAL A 92 16.38 35.61 9.90
N LEU A 93 16.85 36.28 10.95
CA LEU A 93 17.95 35.79 11.79
C LEU A 93 17.54 34.57 12.61
N ARG A 94 16.28 34.51 13.08
CA ARG A 94 15.82 33.50 14.03
C ARG A 94 14.35 33.19 13.85
N THR A 95 13.99 31.91 13.87
CA THR A 95 12.61 31.41 13.91
C THR A 95 12.48 30.47 15.10
N GLU A 96 11.87 30.92 16.19
CA GLU A 96 11.48 30.06 17.32
C GLU A 96 10.01 29.68 17.19
N VAL A 97 9.72 28.40 16.99
CA VAL A 97 8.38 27.83 17.13
C VAL A 97 8.28 27.21 18.52
N ARG A 98 7.31 27.63 19.31
CA ARG A 98 7.09 27.19 20.71
C ARG A 98 5.65 26.72 20.91
N GLU A 99 5.48 25.64 21.64
CA GLU A 99 4.18 25.17 22.12
C GLU A 99 3.93 25.52 23.60
N ALA A 100 2.67 25.43 24.03
CA ALA A 100 2.24 25.87 25.36
C ALA A 100 2.81 25.05 26.53
N GLY A 101 3.19 23.77 26.32
CA GLY A 101 3.88 22.95 27.32
C GLY A 101 5.36 23.31 27.51
N GLY A 102 5.92 24.12 26.61
CA GLY A 102 7.25 24.70 26.73
C GLY A 102 8.31 24.10 25.80
N GLU A 103 8.02 23.00 25.09
CA GLU A 103 8.89 22.55 23.99
C GLU A 103 9.03 23.64 22.93
N ARG A 104 10.20 23.71 22.29
CA ARG A 104 10.42 24.58 21.13
C ARG A 104 11.42 24.01 20.13
N LYS A 105 11.30 24.47 18.89
CA LYS A 105 12.26 24.33 17.80
C LYS A 105 12.74 25.73 17.44
N VAL A 106 14.05 25.92 17.36
CA VAL A 106 14.64 27.20 16.96
C VAL A 106 15.54 26.98 15.76
N THR A 107 15.33 27.75 14.69
CA THR A 107 16.28 27.88 13.59
C THR A 107 16.97 29.23 13.69
N GLU A 108 18.30 29.27 13.72
CA GLU A 108 19.10 30.50 13.76
C GLU A 108 20.03 30.59 12.55
N ASN A 109 19.79 31.58 11.69
CA ASN A 109 20.56 31.85 10.49
C ASN A 109 21.70 32.83 10.85
N THR A 110 22.91 32.29 10.95
CA THR A 110 24.09 33.01 11.46
C THR A 110 24.93 33.66 10.36
N ALA A 111 24.72 33.27 9.10
CA ALA A 111 25.34 33.88 7.93
C ALA A 111 24.36 33.90 6.74
N PHE A 112 24.58 34.83 5.81
CA PHE A 112 23.78 35.04 4.60
C PHE A 112 24.67 35.32 3.39
N HIS A 113 24.18 35.02 2.19
CA HIS A 113 24.92 35.29 0.96
C HIS A 113 25.00 36.81 0.67
N PRO A 114 26.16 37.36 0.25
CA PRO A 114 26.35 38.81 0.13
C PRO A 114 25.48 39.50 -0.94
N LEU A 115 25.20 38.83 -2.07
CA LEU A 115 24.30 39.35 -3.13
C LEU A 115 22.83 38.98 -2.86
N PHE A 116 22.53 37.67 -2.76
CA PHE A 116 21.22 37.12 -2.37
C PHE A 116 21.00 37.25 -0.87
N ILE A 117 20.89 38.48 -0.37
CA ILE A 117 20.94 38.79 1.07
C ILE A 117 19.92 38.02 1.93
N GLN A 118 18.79 37.58 1.37
CA GLN A 118 17.79 36.80 2.14
C GLN A 118 18.10 35.29 2.23
N SER A 119 19.06 34.78 1.45
CA SER A 119 19.44 33.36 1.45
C SER A 119 20.45 33.05 2.57
N PRO A 120 20.10 32.22 3.57
CA PRO A 120 20.98 31.90 4.69
C PRO A 120 22.06 30.90 4.25
N THR A 121 23.32 31.17 4.59
CA THR A 121 24.46 30.32 4.24
C THR A 121 24.94 29.44 5.39
N ARG A 122 24.52 29.72 6.63
CA ARG A 122 24.76 28.86 7.80
C ARG A 122 23.58 28.93 8.76
N SER A 123 23.06 27.78 9.14
CA SER A 123 21.90 27.66 10.03
C SER A 123 22.20 26.72 11.20
N THR A 124 21.74 27.10 12.40
CA THR A 124 21.69 26.23 13.58
C THR A 124 20.24 25.80 13.79
N PHE A 125 20.00 24.53 14.08
CA PHE A 125 18.69 23.99 14.44
C PHE A 125 18.76 23.43 15.87
N SER A 126 18.02 24.03 16.79
CA SER A 126 18.03 23.70 18.21
C SER A 126 16.67 23.15 18.65
N GLU A 127 16.67 21.97 19.29
CA GLU A 127 15.47 21.30 19.82
C GLU A 127 15.53 21.29 21.36
N TYR A 128 14.48 21.78 22.01
CA TYR A 128 14.41 22.02 23.46
C TYR A 128 13.18 21.33 24.05
N GLY A 129 13.35 20.66 25.19
CA GLY A 129 12.26 20.22 26.04
C GLY A 129 11.67 21.34 26.90
N PRO A 130 10.66 21.05 27.73
CA PRO A 130 10.18 21.99 28.73
C PRO A 130 11.32 22.38 29.71
N GLN A 131 11.48 23.68 29.95
CA GLN A 131 12.55 24.28 30.78
C GLN A 131 14.00 24.14 30.25
N ASP A 132 14.22 23.66 29.02
CA ASP A 132 15.58 23.56 28.48
C ASP A 132 16.24 24.93 28.25
N SER A 133 17.49 25.05 28.70
CA SER A 133 18.38 26.18 28.42
C SER A 133 19.03 26.04 27.04
N GLU A 134 19.78 27.06 26.61
CA GLU A 134 20.61 26.93 25.40
C GLU A 134 21.66 25.83 25.56
N ALA A 135 22.41 25.85 26.66
CA ALA A 135 23.47 24.88 26.95
C ALA A 135 22.98 23.43 27.17
N THR A 136 21.66 23.20 27.25
CA THR A 136 21.08 21.86 27.39
C THR A 136 20.27 21.40 26.18
N ALA A 137 20.10 22.22 25.13
CA ALA A 137 19.34 21.87 23.92
C ALA A 137 20.05 20.84 23.03
N ASN A 138 19.33 20.20 22.10
CA ASN A 138 19.97 19.43 21.02
C ASN A 138 20.28 20.38 19.86
N HIS A 139 21.55 20.74 19.65
CA HIS A 139 21.96 21.54 18.52
C HIS A 139 22.33 20.69 17.29
N ARG A 140 21.99 21.22 16.12
CA ARG A 140 22.51 20.79 14.82
C ARG A 140 22.91 21.99 13.98
N TYR A 141 23.77 21.80 13.00
CA TYR A 141 24.31 22.84 12.14
C TYR A 141 24.26 22.39 10.68
N SER A 142 23.88 23.28 9.77
CA SER A 142 24.03 23.10 8.33
C SER A 142 24.78 24.27 7.71
N GLU A 143 25.29 24.04 6.50
CA GLU A 143 25.90 25.05 5.66
C GLU A 143 25.35 24.93 4.24
N THR A 144 25.09 26.08 3.63
CA THR A 144 24.44 26.20 2.32
C THR A 144 25.21 27.21 1.50
N ASN A 145 25.86 26.78 0.43
CA ASN A 145 26.59 27.68 -0.46
C ASN A 145 25.74 27.96 -1.70
N TYR A 146 25.76 29.20 -2.19
CA TYR A 146 25.04 29.61 -3.39
C TYR A 146 26.01 30.20 -4.41
N ASN A 147 25.75 29.99 -5.70
CA ASN A 147 26.51 30.59 -6.78
C ASN A 147 26.11 32.07 -7.03
N GLU A 148 26.83 32.76 -7.91
CA GLU A 148 26.58 34.16 -8.30
C GLU A 148 25.18 34.42 -8.90
N TRP A 149 24.40 33.37 -9.19
CA TRP A 149 23.04 33.45 -9.75
C TRP A 149 21.95 33.12 -8.73
N GLY A 150 22.34 32.78 -7.50
CA GLY A 150 21.47 32.48 -6.36
C GLY A 150 20.95 31.04 -6.32
N GLN A 151 21.56 30.14 -7.10
CA GLN A 151 21.25 28.71 -7.08
C GLN A 151 22.19 27.96 -6.13
N LEU A 152 21.75 26.80 -5.68
CA LEU A 152 22.38 26.00 -4.64
C LEU A 152 23.68 25.35 -5.13
N GLN A 153 24.85 25.80 -4.68
CA GLN A 153 26.14 25.23 -5.04
C GLN A 153 26.51 24.01 -4.16
N SER A 154 26.18 24.06 -2.87
CA SER A 154 26.29 22.90 -1.98
C SER A 154 25.34 23.01 -0.79
N GLN A 155 24.93 21.87 -0.26
CA GLN A 155 24.14 21.78 0.97
C GLN A 155 24.71 20.66 1.86
N THR A 156 25.11 21.02 3.08
CA THR A 156 25.39 20.04 4.14
C THR A 156 24.10 19.72 4.89
N ASP A 157 23.87 18.45 5.21
CA ASP A 157 22.81 18.04 6.13
C ASP A 157 22.97 18.63 7.55
N SER A 158 21.92 18.50 8.36
CA SER A 158 21.91 19.02 9.74
C SER A 158 22.71 18.11 10.69
N LEU A 159 23.98 18.45 10.90
CA LEU A 159 24.95 17.66 11.66
C LEU A 159 25.06 18.07 13.14
N THR A 160 25.50 17.16 14.00
CA THR A 160 25.94 17.52 15.37
C THR A 160 27.19 18.42 15.34
N SER A 161 27.53 19.07 16.45
CA SER A 161 28.69 19.98 16.50
C SER A 161 30.00 19.29 16.13
N ASP A 162 30.24 18.07 16.62
CA ASP A 162 31.48 17.34 16.36
C ASP A 162 31.57 16.87 14.91
N GLN A 163 30.46 16.41 14.32
CA GLN A 163 30.39 16.06 12.89
C GLN A 163 30.56 17.29 11.98
N PHE A 164 29.95 18.43 12.33
CA PHE A 164 30.05 19.66 11.55
C PHE A 164 31.45 20.29 11.59
N ASN A 165 32.11 20.23 12.76
CA ASN A 165 33.45 20.78 12.94
C ASN A 165 34.57 19.84 12.42
N ASN A 166 34.26 18.59 12.09
CA ASN A 166 35.17 17.65 11.42
C ASN A 166 35.02 17.79 9.88
N PRO A 167 36.00 18.37 9.16
CA PRO A 167 35.85 18.64 7.72
C PRO A 167 35.64 17.38 6.88
N SER A 168 36.26 16.26 7.26
CA SER A 168 36.13 14.99 6.54
C SER A 168 34.74 14.39 6.70
N VAL A 169 34.17 14.39 7.91
CA VAL A 169 32.79 13.92 8.13
C VAL A 169 31.78 14.85 7.45
N LYS A 170 31.92 16.17 7.65
CA LYS A 170 31.07 17.19 7.01
C LYS A 170 31.02 17.03 5.49
N GLN A 171 32.14 16.68 4.85
CA GLN A 171 32.21 16.48 3.40
C GLN A 171 31.29 15.35 2.89
N HIS A 172 31.19 14.23 3.61
CA HIS A 172 30.35 13.10 3.19
C HIS A 172 28.86 13.47 3.21
N TYR A 173 28.43 14.20 4.24
CA TYR A 173 27.09 14.77 4.38
C TYR A 173 26.85 16.05 3.57
N THR A 174 27.72 16.40 2.61
CA THR A 174 27.55 17.58 1.75
C THR A 174 27.27 17.18 0.31
N THR A 175 26.03 17.41 -0.15
CA THR A 175 25.71 17.32 -1.57
C THR A 175 26.19 18.57 -2.29
N THR A 176 26.85 18.41 -3.43
CA THR A 176 27.34 19.51 -4.29
C THR A 176 26.64 19.51 -5.64
N TYR A 177 26.44 20.69 -6.22
CA TYR A 177 25.75 20.88 -7.49
C TYR A 177 26.52 21.86 -8.38
N GLU A 178 26.65 21.54 -9.66
CA GLU A 178 27.22 22.43 -10.68
C GLU A 178 26.16 22.74 -11.74
N TYR A 179 26.24 23.91 -12.37
CA TYR A 179 25.27 24.38 -13.37
C TYR A 179 25.97 24.81 -14.65
N GLU A 180 25.37 24.56 -15.81
CA GLU A 180 25.92 25.07 -17.06
C GLU A 180 25.67 26.60 -17.20
N PRO A 181 26.63 27.37 -17.77
CA PRO A 181 26.63 28.82 -17.62
C PRO A 181 25.67 29.57 -18.56
N LYS A 182 24.97 28.91 -19.49
CA LYS A 182 24.18 29.55 -20.53
C LYS A 182 22.69 29.62 -20.20
N TYR A 183 22.11 28.53 -19.70
CA TYR A 183 20.70 28.45 -19.27
C TYR A 183 20.54 28.28 -17.77
N ARG A 184 21.64 28.05 -17.03
CA ARG A 184 21.70 27.83 -15.57
C ARG A 184 20.98 26.55 -15.14
N LEU A 185 21.04 25.53 -15.99
CA LEU A 185 20.49 24.20 -15.74
C LEU A 185 21.52 23.33 -15.01
N LEU A 186 21.04 22.40 -14.17
CA LEU A 186 21.87 21.51 -13.35
C LEU A 186 22.75 20.62 -14.24
N ALA A 187 24.07 20.80 -14.20
CA ALA A 187 25.04 20.05 -15.00
C ALA A 187 25.59 18.82 -14.26
N THR A 188 25.84 18.92 -12.95
CA THR A 188 26.21 17.78 -12.11
C THR A 188 25.57 17.86 -10.72
N LYS A 189 25.36 16.70 -10.09
CA LYS A 189 25.00 16.55 -8.68
C LYS A 189 25.89 15.44 -8.10
N SER A 190 26.56 15.69 -6.98
CA SER A 190 27.42 14.69 -6.32
C SER A 190 27.17 14.60 -4.82
N TRP A 191 27.20 13.39 -4.27
CA TRP A 191 26.97 13.06 -2.86
C TRP A 191 27.72 11.76 -2.50
N TYR A 192 27.84 11.42 -1.21
CA TYR A 192 28.43 10.15 -0.76
C TYR A 192 27.32 9.21 -0.26
N GLN A 193 27.53 7.90 -0.30
CA GLN A 193 26.56 6.91 0.19
C GLN A 193 26.85 6.46 1.62
N ASN A 194 28.13 6.47 2.03
CA ASN A 194 28.62 6.12 3.37
C ASN A 194 29.65 7.16 3.88
N GLU A 195 29.85 7.27 5.19
CA GLU A 195 30.95 8.08 5.79
C GLU A 195 32.37 7.60 5.43
N GLY A 196 32.51 6.39 4.86
CA GLY A 196 33.78 5.78 4.48
C GLY A 196 34.11 5.81 2.99
N ASP A 197 33.26 6.42 2.16
CA ASP A 197 33.40 6.42 0.70
C ASP A 197 34.51 7.38 0.24
N THR A 198 35.62 6.86 -0.32
CA THR A 198 36.76 7.71 -0.73
C THR A 198 36.47 8.69 -1.87
N THR A 199 35.33 8.57 -2.54
CA THR A 199 34.91 9.40 -3.69
C THR A 199 33.39 9.48 -3.73
N PRO A 200 32.80 10.65 -4.08
CA PRO A 200 31.35 10.78 -4.18
C PRO A 200 30.81 10.06 -5.43
N LEU A 201 29.55 9.65 -5.33
CA LEU A 201 28.69 9.35 -6.48
C LEU A 201 28.38 10.65 -7.24
N THR A 202 28.22 10.58 -8.56
CA THR A 202 27.92 11.75 -9.40
C THR A 202 26.90 11.43 -10.50
N GLU A 203 25.81 12.20 -10.53
CA GLU A 203 24.92 12.32 -11.69
C GLU A 203 25.39 13.47 -12.60
N ARG A 204 25.23 13.32 -13.92
CA ARG A 204 25.63 14.33 -14.92
C ARG A 204 24.54 14.54 -15.96
N TYR A 205 24.31 15.79 -16.35
CA TYR A 205 23.31 16.18 -17.32
C TYR A 205 23.96 17.12 -18.35
N THR A 206 23.87 16.79 -19.64
CA THR A 206 24.26 17.69 -20.74
C THR A 206 23.02 18.27 -21.42
N TYR A 207 23.18 19.43 -22.04
CA TYR A 207 22.10 20.15 -22.70
C TYR A 207 22.50 20.60 -24.10
N THR A 208 21.57 20.51 -25.05
CA THR A 208 21.78 21.03 -26.40
C THR A 208 22.01 22.55 -26.36
N ALA A 209 22.51 23.11 -27.46
CA ALA A 209 22.69 24.55 -27.64
C ALA A 209 21.39 25.40 -27.49
N GLN A 210 20.22 24.79 -27.24
CA GLN A 210 18.93 25.43 -26.96
C GLN A 210 18.36 25.12 -25.56
N GLY A 211 19.15 24.54 -24.64
CA GLY A 211 18.73 24.30 -23.25
C GLY A 211 17.76 23.13 -23.07
N ARG A 212 17.89 22.09 -23.91
CA ARG A 212 17.11 20.84 -23.78
C ARG A 212 18.03 19.70 -23.33
N PRO A 213 17.59 18.75 -22.48
CA PRO A 213 18.41 17.60 -22.10
C PRO A 213 18.95 16.85 -23.32
N GLU A 214 20.22 16.47 -23.30
CA GLU A 214 20.91 15.81 -24.41
C GLU A 214 21.48 14.46 -23.97
N THR A 215 22.07 14.38 -22.79
CA THR A 215 22.43 13.11 -22.14
C THR A 215 22.26 13.24 -20.63
N VAL A 216 21.68 12.21 -20.01
CA VAL A 216 21.62 12.06 -18.55
C VAL A 216 22.42 10.81 -18.18
N THR A 217 23.41 10.97 -17.32
CA THR A 217 24.25 9.89 -16.78
C THR A 217 23.96 9.73 -15.30
N ASN A 218 23.55 8.53 -14.86
CA ASN A 218 23.31 8.26 -13.45
C ASN A 218 24.60 7.87 -12.69
N ALA A 219 24.50 7.65 -11.38
CA ALA A 219 25.64 7.33 -10.51
C ALA A 219 26.35 6.00 -10.83
N LEU A 220 25.73 5.09 -11.61
CA LEU A 220 26.37 3.87 -12.13
C LEU A 220 27.05 4.09 -13.49
N GLY A 221 27.03 5.30 -14.05
CA GLY A 221 27.55 5.62 -15.38
C GLY A 221 26.62 5.20 -16.53
N GLU A 222 25.39 4.75 -16.25
CA GLU A 222 24.41 4.42 -17.29
C GLU A 222 23.90 5.70 -17.96
N GLN A 223 23.82 5.71 -19.29
CA GLN A 223 23.47 6.90 -20.06
C GLN A 223 22.11 6.78 -20.73
N THR A 224 21.29 7.82 -20.60
CA THR A 224 20.08 8.04 -21.42
C THR A 224 20.31 9.24 -22.33
N VAL A 225 20.38 9.00 -23.64
CA VAL A 225 20.62 10.01 -24.67
C VAL A 225 19.29 10.49 -25.25
N PHE A 226 19.14 11.81 -25.40
CA PHE A 226 17.93 12.45 -25.91
C PHE A 226 18.21 13.06 -27.29
N SER A 227 17.42 12.68 -28.31
CA SER A 227 17.52 13.26 -29.66
C SER A 227 16.24 13.98 -30.08
N TYR A 228 16.41 15.16 -30.70
CA TYR A 228 15.32 16.01 -31.19
C TYR A 228 15.39 16.08 -32.71
N ARG A 229 14.37 15.54 -33.40
CA ARG A 229 14.32 15.48 -34.86
C ARG A 229 13.04 16.13 -35.38
N PHE A 230 13.06 16.63 -36.61
CA PHE A 230 11.86 17.06 -37.33
C PHE A 230 11.79 16.24 -38.62
N ILE A 231 10.83 15.32 -38.69
CA ILE A 231 10.72 14.30 -39.74
C ILE A 231 9.28 14.34 -40.25
N ASN A 232 9.08 14.50 -41.55
CA ASN A 232 7.76 14.52 -42.20
C ASN A 232 6.74 15.40 -41.44
N TRP A 233 7.10 16.67 -41.24
CA TRP A 233 6.34 17.68 -40.48
C TRP A 233 6.04 17.35 -39.01
N THR A 234 6.60 16.27 -38.45
CA THR A 234 6.42 15.88 -37.04
C THR A 234 7.69 16.14 -36.25
N LYS A 235 7.59 16.80 -35.08
CA LYS A 235 8.71 16.82 -34.12
C LYS A 235 8.74 15.47 -33.41
N VAL A 236 9.90 14.85 -33.35
CA VAL A 236 10.14 13.60 -32.62
C VAL A 236 11.16 13.89 -31.52
N VAL A 237 10.80 13.52 -30.29
CA VAL A 237 11.74 13.38 -29.17
C VAL A 237 11.98 11.89 -28.99
N THR A 238 13.23 11.45 -28.86
CA THR A 238 13.56 10.04 -28.59
C THR A 238 14.51 9.99 -27.41
N ALA A 239 14.25 9.10 -26.45
CA ALA A 239 15.16 8.78 -25.35
C ALA A 239 15.66 7.34 -25.52
N GLU A 240 16.98 7.15 -25.49
CA GLU A 240 17.65 5.86 -25.69
C GLU A 240 18.61 5.60 -24.52
N LYS A 241 18.30 4.58 -23.69
CA LYS A 241 19.17 4.18 -22.56
C LYS A 241 20.17 3.13 -23.00
N THR A 242 21.46 3.39 -22.82
CA THR A 242 22.57 2.48 -23.14
C THR A 242 23.31 2.08 -21.86
N VAL A 243 23.54 0.78 -21.70
CA VAL A 243 24.27 0.18 -20.58
C VAL A 243 25.28 -0.82 -21.14
N ASN A 244 26.55 -0.69 -20.74
CA ASN A 244 27.67 -1.50 -21.25
C ASN A 244 27.73 -1.58 -22.80
N GLY A 245 27.46 -0.47 -23.48
CA GLY A 245 27.44 -0.38 -24.95
C GLY A 245 26.21 -0.99 -25.63
N LYS A 246 25.29 -1.61 -24.88
CA LYS A 246 24.03 -2.17 -25.40
C LYS A 246 22.87 -1.19 -25.15
N LEU A 247 22.05 -0.94 -26.18
CA LEU A 247 20.76 -0.28 -26.04
C LEU A 247 19.81 -1.18 -25.24
N VAL A 248 19.26 -0.68 -24.14
CA VAL A 248 18.41 -1.45 -23.20
C VAL A 248 17.01 -0.88 -23.01
N ALA A 249 16.76 0.39 -23.32
CA ALA A 249 15.42 0.97 -23.37
C ALA A 249 15.31 2.04 -24.44
N LYS A 250 14.15 2.17 -25.08
CA LYS A 250 13.88 3.22 -26.07
C LYS A 250 12.42 3.66 -26.07
N THR A 251 12.21 4.97 -26.00
CA THR A 251 10.90 5.61 -26.12
C THR A 251 10.94 6.76 -27.10
N ALA A 252 9.80 7.10 -27.69
CA ALA A 252 9.65 8.29 -28.53
C ALA A 252 8.32 9.01 -28.29
N GLU A 253 8.37 10.35 -28.30
CA GLU A 253 7.20 11.22 -28.29
C GLU A 253 7.10 11.98 -29.61
N LEU A 254 5.94 11.90 -30.26
CA LEU A 254 5.68 12.51 -31.57
C LEU A 254 4.69 13.66 -31.40
N PHE A 255 5.09 14.86 -31.80
CA PHE A 255 4.29 16.08 -31.74
C PHE A 255 3.91 16.51 -33.17
N GLY A 256 2.84 15.92 -33.71
CA GLY A 256 2.35 16.18 -35.06
C GLY A 256 1.52 17.47 -35.19
N GLU A 257 1.12 17.79 -36.43
CA GLU A 257 0.31 18.99 -36.76
C GLU A 257 -1.03 19.02 -36.03
N GLN A 258 -1.62 17.85 -35.75
CA GLN A 258 -2.89 17.71 -35.02
C GLN A 258 -2.81 18.30 -33.59
N GLY A 259 -1.63 18.23 -32.97
CA GLY A 259 -1.30 18.88 -31.70
C GLY A 259 -0.60 20.24 -31.86
N ARG A 260 -0.57 20.80 -33.08
CA ARG A 260 0.24 21.97 -33.51
C ARG A 260 1.70 21.92 -33.05
N HIS A 261 2.25 20.72 -32.93
CA HIS A 261 3.58 20.45 -32.36
C HIS A 261 3.81 21.02 -30.94
N ALA A 262 2.74 21.23 -30.17
CA ALA A 262 2.75 21.72 -28.79
C ALA A 262 2.46 20.59 -27.78
N TYR A 263 1.59 19.65 -28.14
CA TYR A 263 1.22 18.49 -27.31
C TYR A 263 1.61 17.17 -28.02
N PRO A 264 2.01 16.12 -27.28
CA PRO A 264 2.41 14.84 -27.87
C PRO A 264 1.17 14.12 -28.41
N THR A 265 1.13 13.92 -29.73
CA THR A 265 0.04 13.25 -30.45
C THR A 265 0.19 11.74 -30.45
N GLU A 266 1.42 11.21 -30.38
CA GLU A 266 1.68 9.80 -30.10
C GLU A 266 2.84 9.64 -29.10
N GLN A 267 2.78 8.58 -28.31
CA GLN A 267 3.83 8.08 -27.41
C GLN A 267 4.12 6.63 -27.78
N HIS A 268 5.40 6.31 -27.98
CA HIS A 268 5.89 4.99 -28.39
C HIS A 268 6.86 4.44 -27.34
N GLN A 269 6.70 3.17 -26.97
CA GLN A 269 7.70 2.40 -26.22
C GLN A 269 8.12 1.18 -27.06
N MET A 270 9.41 0.90 -27.18
CA MET A 270 9.94 -0.08 -28.14
C MET A 270 10.59 -1.27 -27.43
N PHE A 271 10.34 -2.48 -27.92
CA PHE A 271 10.97 -3.71 -27.44
C PHE A 271 11.32 -4.66 -28.59
N ASN A 272 12.19 -5.65 -28.34
CA ASN A 272 12.92 -6.40 -29.37
C ASN A 272 13.75 -5.47 -30.28
N ILE A 273 14.45 -4.48 -29.68
CA ILE A 273 15.03 -3.36 -30.43
C ILE A 273 16.17 -3.85 -31.33
N GLY A 274 16.13 -3.45 -32.61
CA GLY A 274 17.13 -3.85 -33.61
C GLY A 274 17.05 -5.31 -34.03
N ARG A 275 15.99 -6.03 -33.67
CA ARG A 275 15.70 -7.40 -34.14
C ARG A 275 14.71 -7.38 -35.30
N SER A 276 14.55 -8.52 -35.98
CA SER A 276 13.53 -8.69 -37.03
C SER A 276 12.08 -8.67 -36.51
N ASP A 277 11.90 -8.83 -35.19
CA ASP A 277 10.62 -8.87 -34.48
C ASP A 277 10.38 -7.65 -33.58
N GLU A 278 11.05 -6.51 -33.86
CA GLU A 278 10.88 -5.24 -33.14
C GLU A 278 9.39 -4.82 -33.04
N GLN A 279 8.93 -4.60 -31.81
CA GLN A 279 7.56 -4.18 -31.50
C GLN A 279 7.54 -2.76 -30.93
N ILE A 280 6.41 -2.07 -31.13
CA ILE A 280 6.20 -0.72 -30.63
C ILE A 280 4.83 -0.64 -29.97
N VAL A 281 4.81 -0.49 -28.64
CA VAL A 281 3.60 -0.13 -27.89
C VAL A 281 3.27 1.33 -28.15
N LYS A 282 2.05 1.60 -28.62
CA LYS A 282 1.64 2.94 -29.08
C LYS A 282 0.45 3.44 -28.27
N THR A 283 0.55 4.68 -27.79
CA THR A 283 -0.59 5.47 -27.31
C THR A 283 -0.76 6.66 -28.25
N LYS A 284 -1.99 6.92 -28.70
CA LYS A 284 -2.34 8.12 -29.49
C LYS A 284 -3.23 9.05 -28.69
N MET A 285 -3.04 10.35 -28.84
CA MET A 285 -3.74 11.37 -28.05
C MET A 285 -4.21 12.52 -28.93
N SER A 286 -5.45 12.97 -28.71
CA SER A 286 -6.00 14.19 -29.29
C SER A 286 -6.38 15.19 -28.20
N TYR A 287 -6.39 16.48 -28.51
CA TYR A 287 -6.56 17.55 -27.51
C TYR A 287 -7.52 18.64 -27.97
N TYR A 288 -8.23 19.24 -27.01
CA TYR A 288 -9.01 20.46 -27.22
C TYR A 288 -8.08 21.68 -27.33
N MET A 289 -7.49 21.92 -28.50
CA MET A 289 -6.31 22.79 -28.70
C MET A 289 -6.27 24.15 -27.97
N GLY A 290 -7.38 24.89 -27.87
CA GLY A 290 -7.45 26.17 -27.11
C GLY A 290 -7.41 26.01 -25.57
N SER A 291 -7.35 24.77 -25.10
CA SER A 291 -7.35 24.38 -23.69
C SER A 291 -6.43 23.19 -23.39
N GLY A 292 -5.77 22.59 -24.39
CA GLY A 292 -4.84 21.46 -24.25
C GLY A 292 -5.32 20.21 -23.52
N ARG A 293 -6.59 20.14 -23.10
CA ARG A 293 -7.13 18.98 -22.39
C ARG A 293 -7.26 17.81 -23.34
N LEU A 294 -6.87 16.63 -22.85
CA LEU A 294 -7.01 15.36 -23.54
C LEU A 294 -8.48 15.16 -23.95
N LYS A 295 -8.73 15.10 -25.26
CA LYS A 295 -10.04 14.83 -25.88
C LYS A 295 -10.22 13.33 -26.10
N SER A 296 -9.16 12.61 -26.46
CA SER A 296 -9.17 11.16 -26.57
C SER A 296 -7.80 10.54 -26.29
N LYS A 297 -7.76 9.34 -25.69
CA LYS A 297 -6.58 8.46 -25.60
C LYS A 297 -6.94 7.16 -26.33
N SER A 298 -6.10 6.73 -27.27
CA SER A 298 -6.25 5.47 -28.01
C SER A 298 -5.05 4.58 -27.76
N ASP A 299 -5.25 3.27 -27.66
CA ASP A 299 -4.17 2.28 -27.61
C ASP A 299 -3.61 1.96 -29.02
N GLY A 300 -2.72 0.96 -29.10
CA GLY A 300 -2.12 0.50 -30.35
C GLY A 300 -3.09 -0.21 -31.30
N ASN A 301 -4.21 -0.73 -30.78
CA ASN A 301 -5.28 -1.37 -31.54
C ASN A 301 -6.35 -0.36 -32.02
N GLY A 302 -6.29 0.89 -31.56
CA GLY A 302 -7.25 1.96 -31.87
C GLY A 302 -8.38 2.09 -30.85
N GLN A 303 -8.37 1.31 -29.77
CA GLN A 303 -9.40 1.33 -28.73
C GLN A 303 -9.32 2.65 -27.97
N THR A 304 -10.36 3.48 -28.13
CA THR A 304 -10.31 4.90 -27.80
C THR A 304 -11.27 5.27 -26.68
N ILE A 305 -10.73 5.81 -25.59
CA ILE A 305 -11.50 6.53 -24.56
C ILE A 305 -11.70 7.98 -25.04
N GLN A 306 -12.93 8.48 -24.98
CA GLN A 306 -13.30 9.86 -25.29
C GLN A 306 -13.60 10.63 -24.00
N TYR A 307 -13.16 11.88 -23.91
CA TYR A 307 -13.30 12.75 -22.73
C TYR A 307 -14.07 14.03 -23.09
N GLU A 308 -15.22 14.27 -22.44
CA GLU A 308 -15.97 15.53 -22.50
C GLU A 308 -15.73 16.39 -21.25
N TYR A 309 -15.76 17.71 -21.40
CA TYR A 309 -15.61 18.67 -20.29
C TYR A 309 -16.76 19.69 -20.27
N ASP A 310 -17.05 20.26 -19.11
CA ASP A 310 -18.03 21.36 -18.98
C ASP A 310 -17.42 22.74 -19.37
N ALA A 311 -18.16 23.84 -19.19
CA ALA A 311 -17.71 25.18 -19.59
C ALA A 311 -16.58 25.77 -18.70
N ALA A 312 -16.53 25.39 -17.42
CA ALA A 312 -15.34 25.61 -16.58
C ALA A 312 -14.20 24.65 -16.99
N GLY A 313 -14.61 23.49 -17.50
CA GLY A 313 -13.81 22.42 -18.04
C GLY A 313 -13.35 21.42 -17.00
N ARG A 314 -14.23 21.16 -16.03
CA ARG A 314 -14.20 19.93 -15.22
C ARG A 314 -14.57 18.76 -16.13
N LEU A 315 -14.04 17.57 -15.84
CA LEU A 315 -14.37 16.36 -16.61
C LEU A 315 -15.86 16.05 -16.43
N LYS A 316 -16.62 16.03 -17.53
CA LYS A 316 -18.08 15.86 -17.53
C LYS A 316 -18.46 14.41 -17.84
N LYS A 317 -17.74 13.77 -18.76
CA LYS A 317 -18.05 12.40 -19.20
C LYS A 317 -16.83 11.71 -19.81
N GLU A 318 -16.71 10.42 -19.54
CA GLU A 318 -15.79 9.50 -20.22
C GLU A 318 -16.61 8.45 -20.94
N THR A 319 -16.29 8.17 -22.21
CA THR A 319 -16.90 7.08 -22.98
C THR A 319 -15.81 6.08 -23.33
N TYR A 320 -15.96 4.85 -22.87
CA TYR A 320 -14.99 3.77 -23.08
C TYR A 320 -15.26 3.02 -24.40
N PRO A 321 -14.29 2.26 -24.92
CA PRO A 321 -14.52 1.34 -26.04
C PRO A 321 -15.68 0.39 -25.76
N VAL A 322 -16.47 0.10 -26.79
CA VAL A 322 -17.46 -0.98 -26.73
C VAL A 322 -16.71 -2.31 -26.66
N ARG A 323 -17.04 -3.15 -25.67
CA ARG A 323 -16.47 -4.49 -25.52
C ARG A 323 -17.43 -5.56 -26.00
N THR A 324 -16.91 -6.64 -26.55
CA THR A 324 -17.69 -7.77 -27.05
C THR A 324 -17.22 -9.05 -26.36
N ASN A 325 -18.10 -9.62 -25.52
CA ASN A 325 -17.76 -10.79 -24.72
C ASN A 325 -17.59 -12.06 -25.57
N SER A 326 -17.24 -13.18 -24.92
CA SER A 326 -17.01 -14.47 -25.60
C SER A 326 -18.28 -15.06 -26.24
N ASN A 327 -19.48 -14.60 -25.84
CA ASN A 327 -20.76 -14.97 -26.44
C ASN A 327 -21.19 -14.00 -27.58
N GLY A 328 -20.32 -13.06 -27.98
CA GLY A 328 -20.61 -12.08 -29.05
C GLY A 328 -21.55 -10.94 -28.65
N GLN A 329 -21.84 -10.77 -27.35
CA GLN A 329 -22.68 -9.70 -26.84
C GLN A 329 -21.85 -8.44 -26.60
N SER A 330 -22.32 -7.27 -27.06
CA SER A 330 -21.59 -6.01 -26.97
C SER A 330 -22.11 -5.09 -25.86
N PHE A 331 -21.19 -4.43 -25.16
CA PHE A 331 -21.44 -3.60 -23.99
C PHE A 331 -20.80 -2.22 -24.16
N SER A 332 -21.55 -1.16 -23.87
CA SER A 332 -20.99 0.19 -23.68
C SER A 332 -20.74 0.47 -22.20
N GLU A 333 -19.67 1.21 -21.91
CA GLU A 333 -19.39 1.75 -20.57
C GLU A 333 -19.17 3.27 -20.66
N VAL A 334 -19.88 4.00 -19.79
CA VAL A 334 -19.82 5.46 -19.70
C VAL A 334 -19.70 5.86 -18.24
N MET A 335 -18.78 6.79 -17.93
CA MET A 335 -18.74 7.49 -16.65
C MET A 335 -19.27 8.90 -16.88
N GLU A 336 -20.30 9.32 -16.15
CA GLU A 336 -20.83 10.69 -16.18
C GLU A 336 -20.60 11.38 -14.83
N TYR A 337 -20.22 12.66 -14.88
CA TYR A 337 -19.88 13.48 -13.72
C TYR A 337 -20.74 14.73 -13.71
N ASN A 338 -21.66 14.82 -12.76
CA ASN A 338 -22.51 16.01 -12.56
C ASN A 338 -21.96 16.85 -11.39
N TYR A 339 -22.06 18.17 -11.53
CA TYR A 339 -21.50 19.12 -10.57
C TYR A 339 -22.58 20.07 -10.07
N SER A 340 -22.93 19.97 -8.79
CA SER A 340 -23.92 20.85 -8.16
C SER A 340 -23.34 21.55 -6.92
N ASN A 341 -23.74 22.81 -6.70
CA ASN A 341 -23.38 23.55 -5.50
C ASN A 341 -24.49 23.36 -4.46
N MET A 342 -24.12 23.02 -3.24
CA MET A 342 -25.03 22.79 -2.11
C MET A 342 -24.55 23.55 -0.87
N ILE A 343 -25.32 23.49 0.22
CA ILE A 343 -24.90 23.91 1.55
C ILE A 343 -24.87 22.72 2.50
N SER A 344 -23.90 22.70 3.41
CA SER A 344 -23.64 21.62 4.37
C SER A 344 -24.74 21.38 5.41
N SER A 345 -25.67 22.33 5.58
CA SER A 345 -26.63 22.43 6.70
C SER A 345 -27.50 21.21 6.95
N ASN A 346 -27.62 20.30 5.97
CA ASN A 346 -28.48 19.11 6.05
C ASN A 346 -27.73 17.84 6.49
N PHE A 347 -26.40 17.86 6.58
CA PHE A 347 -25.59 16.66 6.89
C PHE A 347 -24.37 16.94 7.80
N ASP A 348 -23.81 18.15 7.77
CA ASP A 348 -22.75 18.59 8.69
C ASP A 348 -23.26 19.80 9.49
N SER A 349 -23.69 19.53 10.73
CA SER A 349 -24.18 20.55 11.67
C SER A 349 -23.06 21.45 12.19
N VAL A 350 -21.81 20.95 12.23
CA VAL A 350 -20.65 21.70 12.73
C VAL A 350 -20.23 22.74 11.69
N ASN A 351 -20.24 22.41 10.41
CA ASN A 351 -19.94 23.34 9.31
C ASN A 351 -21.19 23.93 8.63
N ALA A 352 -22.37 23.86 9.24
CA ALA A 352 -23.65 24.28 8.64
C ALA A 352 -23.59 25.68 7.98
N GLY A 353 -24.14 25.80 6.78
CA GLY A 353 -24.09 27.01 5.94
C GLY A 353 -22.84 27.15 5.06
N THR A 354 -21.87 26.23 5.14
CA THR A 354 -20.70 26.21 4.27
C THR A 354 -21.08 25.80 2.83
N PRO A 355 -20.63 26.51 1.78
CA PRO A 355 -20.82 26.08 0.40
C PRO A 355 -20.01 24.81 0.08
N VAL A 356 -20.66 23.85 -0.57
CA VAL A 356 -20.11 22.51 -0.87
C VAL A 356 -20.29 22.21 -2.36
N LEU A 357 -19.26 21.70 -3.02
CA LEU A 357 -19.34 21.18 -4.39
C LEU A 357 -19.63 19.69 -4.33
N LYS A 358 -20.84 19.28 -4.68
CA LYS A 358 -21.16 17.87 -4.94
C LYS A 358 -20.68 17.49 -6.34
N VAL A 359 -20.00 16.35 -6.41
CA VAL A 359 -19.65 15.65 -7.65
C VAL A 359 -20.39 14.32 -7.64
N ASP A 360 -21.44 14.20 -8.44
CA ASP A 360 -22.18 12.95 -8.62
C ASP A 360 -21.52 12.15 -9.74
N SER A 361 -20.89 11.01 -9.42
CA SER A 361 -20.23 10.14 -10.41
C SER A 361 -21.12 8.93 -10.70
N ILE A 362 -21.47 8.72 -11.96
CA ILE A 362 -22.41 7.69 -12.40
C ILE A 362 -21.71 6.81 -13.43
N LYS A 363 -21.36 5.58 -13.04
CA LYS A 363 -20.95 4.53 -13.99
C LYS A 363 -22.21 3.92 -14.57
N THR A 364 -22.36 3.92 -15.89
CA THR A 364 -23.41 3.19 -16.59
C THR A 364 -22.76 2.14 -17.50
N VAL A 365 -23.15 0.87 -17.32
CA VAL A 365 -22.79 -0.23 -18.23
C VAL A 365 -24.08 -0.76 -18.85
N THR A 366 -24.18 -0.73 -20.18
CA THR A 366 -25.38 -1.14 -20.93
C THR A 366 -25.04 -2.21 -21.95
N GLN A 367 -25.80 -3.30 -21.94
CA GLN A 367 -25.77 -4.33 -22.97
C GLN A 367 -26.57 -3.87 -24.20
N LEU A 368 -25.92 -3.75 -25.35
CA LEU A 368 -26.48 -3.10 -26.54
C LEU A 368 -27.56 -3.94 -27.25
N SER A 369 -27.65 -5.25 -26.97
CA SER A 369 -28.60 -6.16 -27.62
C SER A 369 -30.00 -6.21 -26.98
N ASN A 370 -30.13 -5.80 -25.71
CA ASN A 370 -31.37 -5.86 -24.93
C ASN A 370 -31.63 -4.58 -24.08
N ASN A 371 -30.68 -3.63 -24.06
CA ASN A 371 -30.65 -2.44 -23.21
C ASN A 371 -30.61 -2.73 -21.70
N ASP A 372 -30.28 -3.95 -21.27
CA ASP A 372 -30.06 -4.22 -19.84
C ASP A 372 -28.90 -3.37 -19.32
N THR A 373 -29.09 -2.72 -18.17
CA THR A 373 -28.27 -1.59 -17.74
C THR A 373 -28.04 -1.62 -16.24
N VAL A 374 -26.76 -1.58 -15.85
CA VAL A 374 -26.33 -1.41 -14.46
C VAL A 374 -25.83 0.02 -14.27
N ARG A 375 -26.21 0.64 -13.15
CA ARG A 375 -25.72 1.95 -12.75
C ARG A 375 -25.12 1.93 -11.36
N THR A 376 -23.83 2.26 -11.25
CA THR A 376 -23.15 2.50 -9.98
C THR A 376 -23.15 4.00 -9.70
N TYR A 377 -23.57 4.40 -8.51
CA TYR A 377 -23.56 5.79 -8.07
C TYR A 377 -22.55 5.99 -6.95
N ALA A 378 -21.61 6.91 -7.15
CA ALA A 378 -20.59 7.31 -6.18
C ALA A 378 -20.43 8.84 -6.19
N ASN A 379 -20.96 9.51 -5.17
CA ASN A 379 -20.96 10.96 -5.06
C ASN A 379 -19.97 11.39 -3.98
N ILE A 380 -19.30 12.53 -4.19
CA ILE A 380 -18.39 13.12 -3.19
C ILE A 380 -18.70 14.61 -3.05
N LEU A 381 -18.87 15.07 -1.81
CA LEU A 381 -19.19 16.45 -1.47
C LEU A 381 -17.95 17.15 -0.90
N TYR A 382 -17.37 18.06 -1.69
CA TYR A 382 -16.12 18.75 -1.36
C TYR A 382 -16.36 20.14 -0.77
N ASN A 383 -15.63 20.50 0.29
CA ASN A 383 -15.59 21.87 0.80
C ASN A 383 -14.87 22.83 -0.17
N GLY A 384 -14.87 24.13 0.14
CA GLY A 384 -14.29 25.17 -0.69
C GLY A 384 -12.77 25.12 -0.94
N VAL A 385 -12.02 24.21 -0.29
CA VAL A 385 -10.59 23.95 -0.57
C VAL A 385 -10.32 22.55 -1.14
N GLY A 386 -11.35 21.74 -1.34
CA GLY A 386 -11.27 20.43 -1.99
C GLY A 386 -11.18 19.23 -1.06
N LEU A 387 -11.57 19.35 0.22
CA LEU A 387 -11.64 18.22 1.15
C LEU A 387 -13.03 17.58 1.09
N ALA A 388 -13.11 16.25 1.00
CA ALA A 388 -14.39 15.53 0.99
C ALA A 388 -15.01 15.56 2.40
N LEU A 389 -16.17 16.20 2.56
CA LEU A 389 -16.96 16.22 3.81
C LEU A 389 -17.92 15.03 3.92
N MET A 390 -18.37 14.51 2.78
CA MET A 390 -19.24 13.34 2.73
C MET A 390 -19.06 12.60 1.42
N GLU A 391 -18.99 11.27 1.51
CA GLU A 391 -19.11 10.36 0.38
C GLU A 391 -20.48 9.67 0.44
N GLU A 392 -21.16 9.56 -0.69
CA GLU A 392 -22.45 8.89 -0.82
C GLU A 392 -22.35 7.77 -1.87
N ARG A 393 -22.81 6.57 -1.56
CA ARG A 393 -23.05 5.50 -2.55
C ARG A 393 -24.49 5.04 -2.50
N TYR A 394 -25.08 4.71 -3.64
CA TYR A 394 -26.40 4.06 -3.64
C TYR A 394 -26.21 2.54 -3.51
N ASP A 395 -26.74 1.97 -2.44
CA ASP A 395 -26.78 0.52 -2.23
C ASP A 395 -28.20 0.02 -2.54
N GLU A 396 -28.34 -0.63 -3.69
CA GLU A 396 -29.59 -1.20 -4.17
C GLU A 396 -30.10 -2.37 -3.30
N ASN A 397 -29.22 -3.05 -2.56
CA ASN A 397 -29.61 -4.18 -1.71
C ASN A 397 -30.47 -3.73 -0.52
N VAL A 398 -30.21 -2.54 0.00
CA VAL A 398 -31.02 -1.87 1.04
C VAL A 398 -31.96 -0.80 0.46
N GLY A 399 -31.90 -0.56 -0.85
CA GLY A 399 -32.69 0.43 -1.58
C GLY A 399 -32.40 1.89 -1.22
N LYS A 400 -31.22 2.20 -0.67
CA LYS A 400 -30.92 3.48 0.00
C LYS A 400 -29.56 4.04 -0.36
N TRP A 401 -29.41 5.35 -0.15
CA TRP A 401 -28.10 5.98 -0.07
C TRP A 401 -27.42 5.64 1.25
N VAL A 402 -26.12 5.38 1.15
CA VAL A 402 -25.20 4.97 2.20
C VAL A 402 -24.11 6.04 2.27
N PHE A 403 -23.88 6.60 3.45
CA PHE A 403 -23.08 7.81 3.64
C PHE A 403 -21.86 7.53 4.51
N THR A 404 -20.70 8.11 4.17
CA THR A 404 -19.56 8.21 5.08
C THR A 404 -19.24 9.70 5.25
N GLN A 405 -19.20 10.18 6.49
CA GLN A 405 -18.97 11.59 6.81
C GLN A 405 -17.54 11.81 7.29
N TYR A 406 -16.96 12.94 6.94
CA TYR A 406 -15.61 13.34 7.34
C TYR A 406 -15.64 14.80 7.81
N HIS A 407 -14.97 15.07 8.93
CA HIS A 407 -14.86 16.40 9.49
C HIS A 407 -13.40 16.78 9.69
N TYR A 408 -13.10 18.06 9.47
CA TYR A 408 -11.75 18.62 9.52
C TYR A 408 -11.74 19.84 10.44
N ASP A 409 -10.62 20.08 11.10
CA ASP A 409 -10.37 21.36 11.75
C ASP A 409 -10.11 22.49 10.73
N ASP A 410 -9.82 23.67 11.26
CA ASP A 410 -9.50 24.86 10.48
C ASP A 410 -8.18 24.77 9.70
N GLN A 411 -7.26 23.90 10.12
CA GLN A 411 -6.02 23.59 9.39
C GLN A 411 -6.28 22.60 8.23
N GLY A 412 -7.49 22.06 8.14
CA GLY A 412 -7.86 21.00 7.20
C GLY A 412 -7.49 19.60 7.71
N ARG A 413 -6.98 19.49 8.95
CA ARG A 413 -6.60 18.19 9.51
C ARG A 413 -7.85 17.40 9.93
N PRO A 414 -7.90 16.10 9.66
CA PRO A 414 -9.06 15.24 9.96
C PRO A 414 -9.31 15.09 11.48
N VAL A 415 -10.54 15.32 11.95
CA VAL A 415 -10.94 15.31 13.38
C VAL A 415 -11.97 14.23 13.75
N TYR A 416 -12.99 13.99 12.91
CA TYR A 416 -13.78 12.74 13.02
C TYR A 416 -14.22 12.18 11.65
N GLN A 417 -14.31 10.85 11.56
CA GLN A 417 -15.03 10.14 10.50
C GLN A 417 -16.24 9.44 11.09
N LYS A 418 -17.34 9.35 10.35
CA LYS A 418 -18.48 8.48 10.66
C LYS A 418 -18.77 7.54 9.51
N ASP A 419 -18.84 6.24 9.78
CA ASP A 419 -19.31 5.26 8.81
C ASP A 419 -20.84 5.32 8.63
N ALA A 420 -21.37 4.50 7.73
CA ALA A 420 -22.79 4.50 7.41
C ALA A 420 -23.73 3.94 8.50
N LEU A 421 -23.18 3.24 9.50
CA LEU A 421 -23.91 2.85 10.72
C LEU A 421 -23.87 3.94 11.79
N GLY A 422 -23.12 5.01 11.57
CA GLY A 422 -22.87 6.08 12.55
C GLY A 422 -21.78 5.74 13.55
N ASN A 423 -20.95 4.73 13.29
CA ASN A 423 -19.76 4.46 14.10
C ASN A 423 -18.75 5.61 13.88
N GLU A 424 -18.36 6.28 14.96
CA GLU A 424 -17.48 7.45 14.92
C GLU A 424 -16.04 7.06 15.29
N ILE A 425 -15.07 7.47 14.48
CA ILE A 425 -13.65 7.49 14.82
C ILE A 425 -13.26 8.96 15.00
N THR A 426 -12.56 9.30 16.08
CA THR A 426 -12.03 10.65 16.30
C THR A 426 -10.51 10.66 16.28
N VAL A 427 -9.92 11.79 15.91
CA VAL A 427 -8.47 12.02 15.87
C VAL A 427 -8.11 13.34 16.55
N GLY A 428 -7.01 13.32 17.31
CA GLY A 428 -6.42 14.47 17.98
C GLY A 428 -4.97 14.68 17.58
N TYR A 429 -4.55 15.96 17.62
CA TYR A 429 -3.21 16.40 17.28
C TYR A 429 -2.53 17.06 18.48
N ASP A 430 -1.20 16.96 18.52
CA ASP A 430 -0.41 17.84 19.38
C ASP A 430 -0.27 19.25 18.78
N ALA A 431 0.39 20.14 19.53
CA ALA A 431 0.65 21.50 19.09
C ALA A 431 1.51 21.53 17.80
N TRP A 432 2.45 20.60 17.66
CA TRP A 432 3.29 20.43 16.47
C TRP A 432 2.51 19.96 15.23
N GLY A 433 1.25 19.54 15.38
CA GLY A 433 0.39 19.07 14.31
C GLY A 433 0.59 17.60 13.94
N ARG A 434 1.29 16.83 14.78
CA ARG A 434 1.38 15.37 14.67
C ARG A 434 0.10 14.77 15.25
N GLN A 435 -0.46 13.74 14.60
CA GLN A 435 -1.52 12.94 15.23
C GLN A 435 -0.95 12.27 16.48
N ASN A 436 -1.51 12.58 17.64
CA ASN A 436 -1.07 12.06 18.93
C ASN A 436 -2.15 11.23 19.63
N ARG A 437 -3.40 11.30 19.17
CA ARG A 437 -4.54 10.56 19.71
C ARG A 437 -5.46 10.08 18.60
N SER A 438 -6.06 8.92 18.75
CA SER A 438 -7.31 8.56 18.07
C SER A 438 -8.23 7.78 18.99
N THR A 439 -9.54 7.83 18.76
CA THR A 439 -10.53 7.03 19.50
C THR A 439 -11.28 6.15 18.52
N ASP A 440 -11.31 4.83 18.75
CA ASP A 440 -12.11 3.90 17.94
C ASP A 440 -13.61 3.98 18.31
N PRO A 441 -14.51 3.36 17.51
CA PRO A 441 -15.95 3.42 17.79
C PRO A 441 -16.36 2.77 19.11
N TYR A 442 -15.50 2.00 19.77
CA TYR A 442 -15.75 1.39 21.08
C TYR A 442 -15.37 2.31 22.24
N GLY A 443 -14.64 3.40 21.98
CA GLY A 443 -14.16 4.35 22.99
C GLY A 443 -12.75 4.05 23.50
N ASN A 444 -12.00 3.16 22.85
CA ASN A 444 -10.59 2.94 23.20
C ASN A 444 -9.74 4.04 22.58
N VAL A 445 -8.81 4.61 23.35
CA VAL A 445 -7.97 5.72 22.91
C VAL A 445 -6.57 5.24 22.60
N TYR A 446 -6.17 5.29 21.34
CA TYR A 446 -4.81 5.06 20.88
C TYR A 446 -4.02 6.33 21.11
N VAL A 447 -2.82 6.18 21.65
CA VAL A 447 -1.94 7.26 22.08
C VAL A 447 -0.59 7.12 21.39
N ILE A 448 -0.05 8.24 20.93
CA ILE A 448 1.37 8.41 20.62
C ILE A 448 1.82 9.69 21.32
N ASP A 449 2.63 9.56 22.37
CA ASP A 449 3.23 10.69 23.08
C ASP A 449 4.69 10.86 22.64
N TYR A 450 4.96 12.00 22.00
CA TYR A 450 6.28 12.35 21.48
C TYR A 450 7.06 13.20 22.48
N ASN A 451 8.37 12.96 22.59
CA ASN A 451 9.30 13.83 23.32
C ASN A 451 10.35 14.37 22.33
N LEU A 452 10.29 15.67 22.03
CA LEU A 452 11.17 16.30 21.04
C LEU A 452 12.64 16.25 21.47
N LYS A 453 12.91 16.44 22.76
CA LYS A 453 14.26 16.52 23.33
C LYS A 453 14.97 15.18 23.40
N GLN A 454 14.26 14.13 23.81
CA GLN A 454 14.77 12.76 23.87
C GLN A 454 14.76 12.08 22.49
N ARG A 455 14.16 12.71 21.47
CA ARG A 455 13.90 12.12 20.15
C ARG A 455 13.29 10.73 20.26
N LYS A 456 12.21 10.62 21.03
CA LYS A 456 11.48 9.36 21.21
C LYS A 456 9.97 9.55 21.11
N SER A 457 9.25 8.45 20.87
CA SER A 457 7.80 8.36 21.02
C SER A 457 7.42 7.13 21.83
N GLU A 458 6.39 7.27 22.67
CA GLU A 458 5.74 6.17 23.39
C GLU A 458 4.32 6.00 22.85
N SER A 459 4.01 4.84 22.28
CA SER A 459 2.65 4.52 21.82
C SER A 459 2.00 3.43 22.67
N TYR A 460 0.70 3.51 22.88
CA TYR A 460 -0.12 2.53 23.60
C TYR A 460 -1.62 2.74 23.35
N LEU A 461 -2.45 1.74 23.65
CA LEU A 461 -3.90 1.85 23.72
C LEU A 461 -4.35 2.03 25.17
N VAL A 462 -5.34 2.89 25.40
CA VAL A 462 -6.09 2.98 26.67
C VAL A 462 -7.47 2.36 26.47
N ALA A 463 -7.78 1.32 27.24
CA ALA A 463 -9.04 0.58 27.10
C ALA A 463 -10.25 1.37 27.63
N ALA A 464 -11.35 1.38 26.87
CA ALA A 464 -12.55 2.18 27.14
C ALA A 464 -13.09 1.99 28.56
N GLY A 465 -13.33 3.08 29.29
CA GLY A 465 -13.84 3.06 30.67
C GLY A 465 -12.82 2.62 31.72
N THR A 466 -11.55 2.42 31.36
CA THR A 466 -10.46 2.05 32.26
C THR A 466 -9.32 3.08 32.22
N GLN A 467 -8.24 2.82 32.98
CA GLN A 467 -6.95 3.49 32.83
C GLN A 467 -5.84 2.50 32.40
N GLU A 468 -6.21 1.29 31.98
CA GLU A 468 -5.25 0.27 31.58
C GLU A 468 -4.62 0.59 30.22
N ARG A 469 -3.29 0.59 30.17
CA ARG A 469 -2.51 0.74 28.95
C ARG A 469 -2.15 -0.64 28.39
N LEU A 470 -2.45 -0.87 27.12
CA LEU A 470 -2.11 -2.08 26.35
C LEU A 470 -1.24 -1.72 25.14
N ASN A 471 -0.61 -2.71 24.50
CA ASN A 471 0.20 -2.55 23.28
C ASN A 471 1.31 -1.47 23.42
N TYR A 472 2.02 -1.42 24.55
CA TYR A 472 3.04 -0.39 24.78
C TYR A 472 4.27 -0.58 23.90
N LEU A 473 4.74 0.51 23.27
CA LEU A 473 5.97 0.55 22.48
C LEU A 473 6.68 1.90 22.64
N GLU A 474 7.93 1.87 23.06
CA GLU A 474 8.88 3.00 22.98
C GLU A 474 9.67 2.90 21.67
N THR A 475 9.84 4.01 20.94
CA THR A 475 10.72 4.10 19.77
C THR A 475 11.65 5.30 19.93
N VAL A 476 12.95 5.08 19.75
CA VAL A 476 14.00 6.11 19.80
C VAL A 476 14.49 6.38 18.38
N PHE A 477 14.64 7.65 18.03
CA PHE A 477 15.01 8.12 16.69
C PHE A 477 16.41 8.76 16.67
N ASP A 478 17.05 8.70 15.51
CA ASP A 478 18.27 9.44 15.20
C ASP A 478 17.98 10.96 15.04
N PRO A 479 18.98 11.79 14.70
CA PRO A 479 18.76 13.22 14.45
C PRO A 479 17.83 13.51 13.26
N TRP A 480 17.75 12.63 12.26
CA TRP A 480 17.00 12.83 11.02
C TRP A 480 15.56 12.28 11.08
N GLY A 481 15.21 11.51 12.12
CA GLY A 481 13.89 10.91 12.32
C GLY A 481 13.81 9.42 12.01
N GLN A 482 14.94 8.74 11.82
CA GLN A 482 15.03 7.32 11.50
C GLN A 482 15.06 6.49 12.81
N PRO A 483 14.26 5.42 12.96
CA PRO A 483 14.12 4.71 14.23
C PRO A 483 15.35 3.83 14.54
N LEU A 484 16.17 4.23 15.52
CA LEU A 484 17.36 3.48 15.94
C LEU A 484 17.04 2.25 16.80
N THR A 485 15.98 2.32 17.60
CA THR A 485 15.61 1.26 18.53
C THR A 485 14.11 1.29 18.79
N LYS A 486 13.45 0.13 18.77
CA LYS A 486 12.10 -0.05 19.32
C LYS A 486 12.17 -0.95 20.54
N LYS A 487 11.36 -0.68 21.56
CA LYS A 487 11.42 -1.35 22.86
C LYS A 487 10.03 -1.50 23.49
N THR A 488 9.77 -2.67 24.02
CA THR A 488 8.60 -2.98 24.84
C THR A 488 9.02 -3.82 26.05
N TYR A 489 8.06 -4.33 26.83
CA TYR A 489 8.31 -5.09 28.04
C TYR A 489 7.40 -6.31 28.14
N LYS A 490 8.00 -7.49 28.31
CA LYS A 490 7.29 -8.78 28.39
C LYS A 490 6.43 -8.89 29.66
N ASP A 491 6.84 -8.19 30.72
CA ASP A 491 6.15 -8.09 32.01
C ASP A 491 5.34 -6.80 32.16
N TRP A 492 4.84 -6.20 31.06
CA TRP A 492 4.10 -4.95 31.11
C TRP A 492 2.88 -5.03 32.07
N PRO A 493 2.71 -4.09 33.03
CA PRO A 493 3.39 -2.79 33.14
C PRO A 493 4.54 -2.69 34.15
N SER A 494 5.14 -3.78 34.67
CA SER A 494 6.26 -3.68 35.64
C SER A 494 7.63 -3.37 35.04
N GLN A 495 7.78 -3.47 33.71
CA GLN A 495 8.93 -2.96 32.94
C GLN A 495 10.32 -3.52 33.31
N SER A 496 10.38 -4.70 33.94
CA SER A 496 11.65 -5.35 34.32
C SER A 496 12.23 -6.27 33.24
N GLN A 497 11.43 -6.69 32.26
CA GLN A 497 11.82 -7.61 31.18
C GLN A 497 11.72 -6.91 29.81
N PRO A 498 12.69 -6.04 29.45
CA PRO A 498 12.68 -5.34 28.17
C PRO A 498 12.90 -6.30 26.99
N VAL A 499 12.18 -6.02 25.90
CA VAL A 499 12.30 -6.67 24.59
C VAL A 499 12.56 -5.56 23.58
N SER A 500 13.67 -5.59 22.84
CA SER A 500 14.07 -4.47 21.98
C SER A 500 14.84 -4.88 20.73
N GLU A 501 14.43 -4.34 19.58
CA GLU A 501 15.12 -4.44 18.30
C GLU A 501 15.83 -3.12 17.95
N SER A 502 16.87 -3.17 17.11
CA SER A 502 17.61 -1.97 16.68
C SER A 502 18.03 -1.98 15.22
N PHE A 503 18.25 -0.78 14.68
CA PHE A 503 18.51 -0.53 13.26
C PHE A 503 19.78 0.33 13.09
N ARG A 504 20.47 0.14 11.96
CA ARG A 504 21.59 0.97 11.51
C ARG A 504 21.33 1.44 10.08
N TYR A 505 21.75 2.67 9.78
CA TYR A 505 21.48 3.34 8.51
C TYR A 505 22.78 3.85 7.86
N ASP A 506 22.79 3.95 6.53
CA ASP A 506 23.79 4.76 5.81
C ASP A 506 23.39 6.25 5.77
N ILE A 507 24.27 7.12 5.25
CA ILE A 507 24.02 8.56 5.26
C ILE A 507 22.93 9.02 4.28
N THR A 508 22.43 8.12 3.41
CA THR A 508 21.26 8.35 2.56
C THR A 508 19.97 7.77 3.14
N GLY A 509 20.04 7.10 4.31
CA GLY A 509 18.90 6.53 5.02
C GLY A 509 18.53 5.10 4.64
N ASN A 510 19.38 4.37 3.90
CA ASN A 510 19.13 2.94 3.67
C ASN A 510 19.44 2.15 4.94
N VAL A 511 18.61 1.17 5.31
CA VAL A 511 18.88 0.27 6.45
C VAL A 511 20.07 -0.63 6.11
N ILE A 512 21.24 -0.41 6.71
CA ILE A 512 22.44 -1.26 6.53
C ILE A 512 22.51 -2.42 7.52
N GLY A 513 21.75 -2.37 8.63
CA GLY A 513 21.68 -3.47 9.60
C GLY A 513 20.42 -3.48 10.45
N TYR A 514 19.93 -4.69 10.76
CA TYR A 514 18.85 -4.98 11.70
C TYR A 514 19.35 -5.91 12.81
N THR A 515 18.96 -5.68 14.06
CA THR A 515 19.25 -6.56 15.19
C THR A 515 17.96 -6.94 15.92
N ASP A 516 17.75 -8.24 16.09
CA ASP A 516 16.56 -8.83 16.71
C ASP A 516 16.62 -8.80 18.25
N PRO A 517 15.48 -8.93 18.95
CA PRO A 517 15.43 -8.91 20.42
C PRO A 517 16.21 -10.00 21.16
N VAL A 518 16.67 -11.06 20.47
CA VAL A 518 17.57 -12.09 21.04
C VAL A 518 19.06 -11.80 20.78
N ASN A 519 19.39 -10.86 19.90
CA ASN A 519 20.76 -10.51 19.47
C ASN A 519 21.51 -11.68 18.81
N HIS A 520 20.89 -12.29 17.79
CA HIS A 520 21.49 -13.32 16.96
C HIS A 520 22.53 -12.74 15.96
N LEU A 521 23.61 -12.14 16.48
CA LEU A 521 24.54 -11.34 15.68
C LEU A 521 25.38 -12.17 14.69
N ASN A 522 25.43 -11.70 13.45
CA ASN A 522 26.37 -12.13 12.42
C ASN A 522 27.73 -11.39 12.51
N ASP A 523 28.64 -11.64 11.58
CA ASP A 523 30.02 -11.12 11.64
C ASP A 523 30.12 -9.59 11.47
N ALA A 524 29.04 -8.91 11.06
CA ALA A 524 28.91 -7.44 11.06
C ALA A 524 28.31 -6.88 12.38
N GLY A 525 28.11 -7.73 13.39
CA GLY A 525 27.58 -7.35 14.69
C GLY A 525 26.11 -6.91 14.64
N VAL A 526 25.32 -7.48 13.73
CA VAL A 526 23.86 -7.29 13.58
C VAL A 526 23.23 -8.63 13.21
N THR A 527 21.94 -8.83 13.49
CA THR A 527 21.24 -10.06 13.10
C THR A 527 21.06 -10.18 11.60
N THR A 528 20.95 -9.06 10.88
CA THR A 528 20.81 -9.09 9.42
C THR A 528 21.35 -7.82 8.78
N SER A 529 22.44 -7.93 8.02
CA SER A 529 23.05 -6.78 7.30
C SER A 529 22.59 -6.71 5.84
N TYR A 530 22.69 -5.52 5.27
CA TYR A 530 22.23 -5.16 3.92
C TYR A 530 23.39 -4.54 3.13
N SER A 531 23.30 -4.50 1.80
CA SER A 531 24.23 -3.75 0.95
C SER A 531 23.54 -3.28 -0.32
N TYR A 532 23.76 -2.02 -0.70
CA TYR A 532 23.08 -1.33 -1.80
C TYR A 532 24.06 -0.96 -2.92
N ASP A 533 23.54 -0.67 -4.11
CA ASP A 533 24.31 -0.01 -5.19
C ASP A 533 24.11 1.50 -5.19
N ALA A 534 24.82 2.19 -6.08
CA ALA A 534 24.79 3.65 -6.23
C ALA A 534 23.42 4.24 -6.66
N LEU A 535 22.39 3.41 -6.89
CA LEU A 535 21.01 3.82 -7.14
C LEU A 535 20.08 3.43 -5.96
N ASN A 536 20.66 3.14 -4.79
CA ASN A 536 19.99 2.63 -3.58
C ASN A 536 19.17 1.34 -3.81
N ARG A 537 19.57 0.48 -4.76
CA ARG A 537 18.96 -0.85 -4.95
C ARG A 537 19.72 -1.89 -4.14
N LEU A 538 19.01 -2.78 -3.44
CA LEU A 538 19.67 -3.80 -2.62
C LEU A 538 20.38 -4.84 -3.51
N ILE A 539 21.69 -4.99 -3.34
CA ILE A 539 22.52 -5.96 -4.05
C ILE A 539 22.95 -7.17 -3.20
N SER A 540 22.95 -7.06 -1.86
CA SER A 540 23.31 -8.19 -1.00
C SER A 540 22.82 -8.11 0.45
N VAL A 541 23.11 -9.20 1.15
CA VAL A 541 22.53 -9.72 2.39
C VAL A 541 23.64 -10.41 3.15
N TYR A 542 23.67 -10.30 4.48
CA TYR A 542 24.05 -11.45 5.30
C TYR A 542 22.99 -11.68 6.38
N ASP A 543 22.58 -12.93 6.54
CA ASP A 543 21.70 -13.36 7.62
C ASP A 543 22.46 -13.62 8.93
N ALA A 544 21.76 -14.04 9.99
CA ALA A 544 22.33 -14.31 11.30
C ALA A 544 23.34 -15.47 11.29
N LEU A 545 23.18 -16.43 10.38
CA LEU A 545 24.08 -17.56 10.16
C LEU A 545 25.24 -17.21 9.20
N ASN A 546 25.39 -15.93 8.83
CA ASN A 546 26.33 -15.41 7.83
C ASN A 546 26.20 -16.05 6.44
N GLN A 547 25.00 -16.50 6.09
CA GLN A 547 24.68 -16.90 4.72
C GLN A 547 24.40 -15.63 3.91
N ARG A 548 24.92 -15.60 2.67
CA ARG A 548 24.73 -14.47 1.76
C ARG A 548 23.68 -14.79 0.72
N THR A 549 22.74 -13.88 0.51
CA THR A 549 21.98 -13.77 -0.74
C THR A 549 22.50 -12.58 -1.54
N ARG A 550 22.49 -12.68 -2.87
CA ARG A 550 22.97 -11.63 -3.78
C ARG A 550 21.99 -11.44 -4.92
N TYR A 551 21.81 -10.18 -5.28
CA TYR A 551 20.96 -9.73 -6.38
C TYR A 551 21.80 -9.15 -7.51
N THR A 552 21.27 -9.21 -8.72
CA THR A 552 21.85 -8.52 -9.87
C THR A 552 20.70 -7.96 -10.69
N TYR A 553 20.83 -6.69 -11.08
CA TYR A 553 19.86 -6.00 -11.91
C TYR A 553 20.35 -5.91 -13.34
N ASP A 554 19.44 -5.89 -14.31
CA ASP A 554 19.77 -5.50 -15.68
C ASP A 554 19.79 -3.97 -15.88
N GLY A 555 20.18 -3.54 -17.08
CA GLY A 555 20.25 -2.13 -17.47
C GLY A 555 18.90 -1.40 -17.58
N THR A 556 17.76 -2.10 -17.48
CA THR A 556 16.44 -1.46 -17.35
C THR A 556 16.00 -1.29 -15.89
N GLY A 557 16.64 -2.00 -14.97
CA GLY A 557 16.37 -1.96 -13.53
C GLY A 557 15.83 -3.28 -12.95
N GLN A 558 15.60 -4.29 -13.78
CA GLN A 558 14.85 -5.48 -13.39
C GLN A 558 15.78 -6.55 -12.77
N LEU A 559 15.27 -7.35 -11.83
CA LEU A 559 16.06 -8.36 -11.11
C LEU A 559 16.42 -9.55 -12.03
N SER A 560 17.62 -9.55 -12.58
CA SER A 560 18.08 -10.52 -13.57
C SER A 560 18.75 -11.77 -12.99
N LYS A 561 19.21 -11.75 -11.74
CA LYS A 561 19.77 -12.93 -11.07
C LYS A 561 19.61 -12.91 -9.55
N VAL A 562 19.39 -14.09 -8.98
CA VAL A 562 19.48 -14.35 -7.54
C VAL A 562 20.45 -15.50 -7.27
N THR A 563 21.41 -15.29 -6.37
CA THR A 563 22.33 -16.33 -5.86
C THR A 563 22.34 -16.39 -4.34
N VAL A 564 22.73 -17.55 -3.80
CA VAL A 564 22.85 -17.80 -2.35
C VAL A 564 24.13 -18.57 -2.02
N GLN A 565 24.75 -18.28 -0.87
CA GLN A 565 26.04 -18.85 -0.45
C GLN A 565 26.05 -19.09 1.07
N ALA A 566 26.39 -20.30 1.51
CA ALA A 566 26.58 -20.61 2.92
C ALA A 566 27.89 -20.00 3.45
N LYS A 567 28.05 -19.83 4.77
CA LYS A 567 29.29 -19.31 5.36
C LYS A 567 30.50 -20.18 4.93
N GLY A 568 31.39 -19.62 4.11
CA GLY A 568 32.54 -20.34 3.53
C GLY A 568 32.23 -21.36 2.41
N GLY A 569 30.97 -21.51 2.00
CA GLY A 569 30.55 -22.44 0.94
C GLY A 569 30.67 -21.87 -0.48
N ALA A 570 30.34 -22.68 -1.49
CA ALA A 570 30.21 -22.21 -2.88
C ALA A 570 28.90 -21.41 -3.11
N GLU A 571 28.94 -20.40 -3.98
CA GLU A 571 27.75 -19.62 -4.35
C GLU A 571 26.91 -20.39 -5.39
N GLN A 572 25.61 -20.56 -5.11
CA GLN A 572 24.64 -21.28 -5.92
C GLN A 572 23.68 -20.31 -6.60
N THR A 573 23.27 -20.60 -7.85
CA THR A 573 22.20 -19.83 -8.50
C THR A 573 20.84 -20.41 -8.11
N LEU A 574 19.89 -19.53 -7.77
CA LEU A 574 18.51 -19.89 -7.44
C LEU A 574 17.58 -19.67 -8.63
N ASN A 575 17.72 -18.53 -9.30
CA ASN A 575 17.14 -18.28 -10.62
C ASN A 575 17.92 -17.18 -11.38
N THR A 576 17.71 -17.13 -12.70
CA THR A 576 18.03 -15.98 -13.55
C THR A 576 16.82 -15.60 -14.37
N LYS A 577 16.60 -14.30 -14.59
CA LYS A 577 15.50 -13.75 -15.37
C LYS A 577 16.05 -12.85 -16.49
N SER A 578 15.38 -12.88 -17.64
CA SER A 578 15.65 -11.98 -18.77
C SER A 578 14.41 -11.13 -19.05
N TYR A 579 14.62 -9.86 -19.36
CA TYR A 579 13.55 -8.90 -19.64
C TYR A 579 13.70 -8.28 -21.03
N ASN A 580 12.59 -7.76 -21.57
CA ASN A 580 12.61 -6.90 -22.75
C ASN A 580 12.82 -5.43 -22.35
N GLU A 581 12.95 -4.57 -23.35
CA GLU A 581 13.38 -3.17 -23.24
C GLU A 581 12.30 -2.22 -22.69
N ILE A 582 11.13 -2.77 -22.32
CA ILE A 582 10.06 -2.11 -21.55
C ILE A 582 9.82 -2.78 -20.18
N GLY A 583 10.71 -3.68 -19.75
CA GLY A 583 10.72 -4.29 -18.42
C GLY A 583 9.89 -5.58 -18.25
N LEU A 584 9.34 -6.16 -19.31
CA LEU A 584 8.53 -7.39 -19.24
C LEU A 584 9.42 -8.64 -19.31
N MET A 585 9.17 -9.63 -18.46
CA MET A 585 10.00 -10.84 -18.34
C MET A 585 9.81 -11.76 -19.56
N THR A 586 10.88 -12.06 -20.29
CA THR A 586 10.88 -12.92 -21.49
C THR A 586 11.32 -14.35 -21.20
N SER A 587 12.09 -14.58 -20.13
CA SER A 587 12.47 -15.92 -19.70
C SER A 587 12.87 -15.94 -18.22
N LYS A 588 12.64 -17.08 -17.55
CA LYS A 588 13.11 -17.44 -16.22
C LYS A 588 13.82 -18.79 -16.33
N LEU A 589 15.04 -18.90 -15.81
CA LEU A 589 15.73 -20.18 -15.57
C LEU A 589 15.79 -20.42 -14.06
N ASP A 590 15.57 -21.66 -13.63
CA ASP A 590 15.75 -22.06 -12.23
C ASP A 590 17.20 -22.49 -11.92
N GLY A 591 17.44 -22.90 -10.67
CA GLY A 591 18.75 -23.39 -10.22
C GLY A 591 19.22 -24.71 -10.84
N ALA A 592 18.37 -25.40 -11.62
CA ALA A 592 18.72 -26.56 -12.44
C ALA A 592 18.89 -26.18 -13.93
N SER A 593 18.76 -24.89 -14.28
CA SER A 593 18.75 -24.35 -15.64
C SER A 593 17.56 -24.83 -16.50
N GLN A 594 16.47 -25.31 -15.90
CA GLN A 594 15.22 -25.52 -16.63
C GLN A 594 14.57 -24.17 -16.95
N SER A 595 14.01 -24.04 -18.16
CA SER A 595 13.58 -22.75 -18.70
C SER A 595 12.06 -22.60 -18.76
N GLU A 596 11.59 -21.42 -18.40
CA GLU A 596 10.30 -20.85 -18.80
C GLU A 596 10.56 -19.74 -19.82
N SER A 597 9.63 -19.51 -20.74
CA SER A 597 9.71 -18.44 -21.75
C SER A 597 8.36 -17.77 -21.96
N LEU A 598 8.38 -16.46 -22.27
CA LEU A 598 7.18 -15.62 -22.35
C LEU A 598 7.24 -14.69 -23.57
N SER A 599 6.07 -14.40 -24.16
CA SER A 599 5.92 -13.56 -25.37
C SER A 599 4.78 -12.56 -25.21
N TYR A 600 4.90 -11.41 -25.88
CA TYR A 600 3.99 -10.26 -25.71
C TYR A 600 3.54 -9.66 -27.04
N ASN A 601 2.31 -9.14 -27.08
CA ASN A 601 1.81 -8.39 -28.24
C ASN A 601 2.26 -6.91 -28.24
N ALA A 602 1.90 -6.17 -29.29
CA ALA A 602 2.17 -4.74 -29.42
C ALA A 602 1.38 -3.83 -28.46
N LEU A 603 0.66 -4.37 -27.47
CA LEU A 603 0.14 -3.64 -26.30
C LEU A 603 0.91 -3.96 -25.00
N GLY A 604 1.92 -4.84 -25.05
CA GLY A 604 2.63 -5.33 -23.87
C GLY A 604 1.88 -6.41 -23.08
N GLN A 605 0.80 -6.96 -23.63
CA GLN A 605 0.02 -8.04 -22.98
C GLN A 605 0.65 -9.40 -23.29
N LEU A 606 0.71 -10.29 -22.27
CA LEU A 606 1.24 -11.64 -22.39
C LEU A 606 0.40 -12.45 -23.38
N THR A 607 0.97 -12.94 -24.48
CA THR A 607 0.28 -13.76 -25.49
C THR A 607 0.50 -15.25 -25.30
N SER A 608 1.69 -15.66 -24.85
CA SER A 608 2.00 -17.07 -24.58
C SER A 608 3.13 -17.20 -23.56
N LYS A 609 3.04 -18.24 -22.73
CA LYS A 609 4.09 -18.73 -21.82
C LYS A 609 4.38 -20.19 -22.18
N THR A 610 5.64 -20.61 -22.15
CA THR A 610 6.02 -22.04 -22.10
C THR A 610 6.60 -22.34 -20.73
N ASP A 611 6.16 -23.43 -20.10
CA ASP A 611 6.69 -23.87 -18.79
C ASP A 611 7.90 -24.81 -18.91
N ARG A 612 8.45 -25.22 -17.76
CA ARG A 612 9.62 -26.12 -17.67
C ARG A 612 9.33 -27.56 -18.10
N ASN A 613 8.06 -27.93 -18.25
CA ASN A 613 7.58 -29.22 -18.76
C ASN A 613 7.34 -29.18 -20.29
N GLY A 614 7.45 -28.01 -20.92
CA GLY A 614 7.15 -27.79 -22.33
C GLY A 614 5.66 -27.55 -22.64
N SER A 615 4.82 -27.35 -21.62
CA SER A 615 3.41 -26.98 -21.81
C SER A 615 3.32 -25.55 -22.34
N VAL A 616 2.59 -25.35 -23.44
CA VAL A 616 2.42 -24.05 -24.08
C VAL A 616 1.08 -23.44 -23.66
N PHE A 617 1.15 -22.42 -22.81
CA PHE A 617 0.05 -21.55 -22.44
C PHE A 617 -0.14 -20.47 -23.50
N GLY A 618 -1.38 -20.11 -23.78
CA GLY A 618 -1.76 -19.02 -24.69
C GLY A 618 -2.89 -18.19 -24.09
N TYR A 619 -2.88 -16.88 -24.32
CA TYR A 619 -3.80 -15.93 -23.69
C TYR A 619 -4.45 -15.02 -24.74
N SER A 620 -5.70 -14.64 -24.48
CA SER A 620 -6.50 -13.75 -25.33
C SER A 620 -7.22 -12.74 -24.46
N TYR A 621 -7.40 -11.52 -24.97
CA TYR A 621 -7.98 -10.39 -24.25
C TYR A 621 -9.21 -9.85 -24.96
N ASP A 622 -10.08 -9.15 -24.23
CA ASP A 622 -11.18 -8.37 -24.79
C ASP A 622 -10.74 -6.93 -25.15
N GLU A 623 -11.68 -6.16 -25.68
CA GLU A 623 -11.53 -4.77 -26.08
C GLU A 623 -11.19 -3.79 -24.94
N GLY A 624 -11.32 -4.23 -23.68
CA GLY A 624 -10.92 -3.49 -22.47
C GLY A 624 -9.63 -4.03 -21.83
N GLY A 625 -8.97 -5.02 -22.44
CA GLY A 625 -7.76 -5.66 -21.92
C GLY A 625 -7.99 -6.70 -20.83
N GLN A 626 -9.22 -7.16 -20.62
CA GLN A 626 -9.54 -8.24 -19.66
C GLN A 626 -9.25 -9.61 -20.28
N ILE A 627 -8.72 -10.58 -19.52
CA ILE A 627 -8.44 -11.92 -20.06
C ILE A 627 -9.76 -12.59 -20.46
N LYS A 628 -9.91 -12.87 -21.76
CA LYS A 628 -11.10 -13.44 -22.41
C LYS A 628 -11.04 -14.97 -22.46
N SER A 629 -9.86 -15.53 -22.69
CA SER A 629 -9.57 -16.95 -22.42
C SER A 629 -8.09 -17.22 -22.28
N SER A 630 -7.75 -18.26 -21.53
CA SER A 630 -6.42 -18.86 -21.46
C SER A 630 -6.49 -20.33 -21.85
N THR A 631 -5.61 -20.76 -22.75
CA THR A 631 -5.44 -22.16 -23.17
C THR A 631 -4.11 -22.68 -22.65
N VAL A 632 -3.99 -23.97 -22.37
CA VAL A 632 -2.70 -24.65 -22.26
C VAL A 632 -2.76 -25.99 -23.00
N SER A 633 -1.75 -26.25 -23.82
CA SER A 633 -1.58 -27.49 -24.57
C SER A 633 -0.23 -28.13 -24.24
N GLY A 634 -0.21 -29.45 -24.08
CA GLY A 634 1.00 -30.17 -23.69
C GLY A 634 0.79 -31.69 -23.75
N THR A 635 1.68 -32.45 -23.11
CA THR A 635 1.64 -33.91 -23.13
C THR A 635 1.62 -34.47 -21.71
N ILE A 636 0.61 -35.27 -21.37
CA ILE A 636 0.50 -36.01 -20.11
C ILE A 636 0.52 -37.49 -20.43
N ASN A 637 1.41 -38.26 -19.80
CA ASN A 637 1.57 -39.70 -20.02
C ASN A 637 1.66 -40.07 -21.52
N ASN A 638 2.52 -39.36 -22.26
CA ASN A 638 2.71 -39.47 -23.72
C ASN A 638 1.45 -39.21 -24.58
N THR A 639 0.38 -38.66 -23.99
CA THR A 639 -0.86 -38.31 -24.68
C THR A 639 -0.99 -36.78 -24.76
N ALA A 640 -1.19 -36.24 -25.97
CA ALA A 640 -1.42 -34.82 -26.15
C ALA A 640 -2.77 -34.41 -25.54
N GLN A 641 -2.80 -33.32 -24.78
CA GLN A 641 -4.00 -32.77 -24.14
C GLN A 641 -4.05 -31.24 -24.30
N THR A 642 -5.25 -30.67 -24.12
CA THR A 642 -5.47 -29.22 -24.05
C THR A 642 -6.51 -28.87 -22.99
N LEU A 643 -6.18 -27.94 -22.09
CA LEU A 643 -7.14 -27.28 -21.21
C LEU A 643 -7.44 -25.87 -21.73
N LYS A 644 -8.64 -25.35 -21.48
CA LYS A 644 -9.00 -23.95 -21.72
C LYS A 644 -9.87 -23.41 -20.58
N ILE A 645 -9.55 -22.22 -20.08
CA ILE A 645 -10.45 -21.41 -19.27
C ILE A 645 -11.02 -20.31 -20.18
N GLU A 646 -12.33 -20.18 -20.24
CA GLU A 646 -13.03 -19.14 -21.00
C GLU A 646 -13.82 -18.23 -20.06
N ASN A 647 -13.60 -16.93 -20.19
CA ASN A 647 -14.23 -15.89 -19.39
C ASN A 647 -15.29 -15.17 -20.23
N VAL A 648 -16.49 -15.02 -19.66
CA VAL A 648 -17.60 -14.28 -20.24
C VAL A 648 -17.97 -13.16 -19.27
N TYR A 649 -17.47 -11.95 -19.50
CA TYR A 649 -17.91 -10.77 -18.76
C TYR A 649 -19.25 -10.31 -19.35
N GLY A 650 -20.24 -10.03 -18.49
CA GLY A 650 -21.58 -9.66 -18.89
C GLY A 650 -22.37 -10.79 -19.56
N ASP A 651 -22.48 -11.98 -18.96
CA ASP A 651 -23.17 -13.11 -19.62
C ASP A 651 -24.71 -12.94 -19.65
N GLY A 652 -25.22 -12.37 -20.74
CA GLY A 652 -26.64 -12.06 -20.94
C GLY A 652 -27.21 -10.92 -20.07
N SER A 653 -26.39 -10.35 -19.19
CA SER A 653 -26.65 -9.17 -18.36
C SER A 653 -25.31 -8.61 -17.87
N PRO A 654 -25.09 -7.28 -17.76
CA PRO A 654 -23.85 -6.73 -17.24
C PRO A 654 -23.53 -7.15 -15.79
N ARG A 655 -24.49 -7.73 -15.06
CA ARG A 655 -24.34 -8.23 -13.68
C ARG A 655 -23.71 -9.61 -13.57
N LYS A 656 -23.60 -10.34 -14.68
CA LYS A 656 -23.20 -11.76 -14.70
C LYS A 656 -21.80 -11.93 -15.24
N HIS A 657 -21.02 -12.78 -14.61
CA HIS A 657 -19.74 -13.24 -15.13
C HIS A 657 -19.70 -14.77 -15.11
N THR A 658 -19.40 -15.38 -16.26
CA THR A 658 -19.31 -16.85 -16.40
C THR A 658 -17.90 -17.28 -16.74
N THR A 659 -17.35 -18.21 -15.96
CA THR A 659 -16.05 -18.86 -16.17
C THR A 659 -16.27 -20.32 -16.50
N LYS A 660 -15.75 -20.80 -17.64
CA LYS A 660 -15.91 -22.19 -18.11
C LYS A 660 -14.53 -22.86 -18.22
N ARG A 661 -14.36 -24.02 -17.59
CA ARG A 661 -13.17 -24.86 -17.75
C ARG A 661 -13.48 -25.98 -18.73
N TYR A 662 -12.68 -26.07 -19.78
CA TYR A 662 -12.73 -27.11 -20.82
C TYR A 662 -11.50 -28.01 -20.73
N GLU A 663 -11.69 -29.26 -21.12
CA GLU A 663 -10.63 -30.25 -21.33
C GLU A 663 -10.89 -30.97 -22.66
N ASN A 664 -9.90 -30.95 -23.55
CA ASN A 664 -9.94 -31.53 -24.90
C ASN A 664 -11.19 -31.10 -25.71
N GLY A 665 -11.63 -29.85 -25.51
CA GLY A 665 -12.81 -29.25 -26.15
C GLY A 665 -14.15 -29.48 -25.44
N VAL A 666 -14.20 -30.34 -24.41
CA VAL A 666 -15.41 -30.63 -23.63
C VAL A 666 -15.45 -29.77 -22.36
N VAL A 667 -16.59 -29.14 -22.06
CA VAL A 667 -16.77 -28.40 -20.79
C VAL A 667 -16.77 -29.38 -19.63
N GLN A 668 -15.89 -29.17 -18.64
CA GLN A 668 -15.84 -29.95 -17.40
C GLN A 668 -16.57 -29.23 -16.26
N THR A 669 -16.33 -27.92 -16.09
CA THR A 669 -17.00 -27.10 -15.08
C THR A 669 -17.38 -25.72 -15.59
N THR A 670 -18.38 -25.13 -14.95
CA THR A 670 -18.87 -23.78 -15.25
C THR A 670 -19.27 -23.08 -13.96
N GLN A 671 -18.68 -21.92 -13.70
CA GLN A 671 -19.07 -21.03 -12.61
C GLN A 671 -19.76 -19.79 -13.20
N GLN A 672 -20.87 -19.37 -12.62
CA GLN A 672 -21.56 -18.12 -12.94
C GLN A 672 -21.72 -17.28 -11.66
N LEU A 673 -21.02 -16.15 -11.61
CA LEU A 673 -21.14 -15.15 -10.56
C LEU A 673 -22.20 -14.11 -10.95
N THR A 674 -23.03 -13.68 -10.00
CA THR A 674 -23.96 -12.56 -10.17
C THR A 674 -23.66 -11.47 -9.14
N MET A 675 -23.56 -10.23 -9.60
CA MET A 675 -23.11 -9.07 -8.83
C MET A 675 -24.20 -8.01 -8.61
N ASP A 676 -24.10 -7.28 -7.50
CA ASP A 676 -24.84 -6.04 -7.31
C ASP A 676 -24.20 -4.85 -8.09
N SER A 677 -24.84 -3.69 -8.10
CA SER A 677 -24.35 -2.51 -8.82
C SER A 677 -23.10 -1.87 -8.19
N LEU A 678 -22.67 -2.32 -7.01
CA LEU A 678 -21.37 -1.97 -6.41
C LEU A 678 -20.27 -2.97 -6.84
N GLY A 679 -20.60 -4.00 -7.64
CA GLY A 679 -19.68 -5.03 -8.10
C GLY A 679 -19.46 -6.17 -7.10
N GLN A 680 -20.20 -6.22 -5.99
CA GLN A 680 -20.04 -7.26 -4.98
C GLN A 680 -20.71 -8.55 -5.48
N VAL A 681 -20.00 -9.69 -5.43
CA VAL A 681 -20.58 -10.99 -5.77
C VAL A 681 -21.62 -11.37 -4.73
N ARG A 682 -22.88 -11.59 -5.15
CA ARG A 682 -24.02 -11.94 -4.29
C ARG A 682 -24.48 -13.38 -4.45
N GLN A 683 -24.15 -14.00 -5.58
CA GLN A 683 -24.50 -15.36 -5.93
C GLN A 683 -23.35 -16.02 -6.70
N ASN A 684 -23.01 -17.25 -6.35
CA ASN A 684 -22.14 -18.14 -7.11
C ASN A 684 -22.94 -19.40 -7.47
N ILE A 685 -23.14 -19.64 -8.76
CA ILE A 685 -23.67 -20.90 -9.29
C ILE A 685 -22.51 -21.70 -9.88
N SER A 686 -22.15 -22.82 -9.29
CA SER A 686 -21.06 -23.68 -9.77
C SER A 686 -21.60 -25.04 -10.22
N THR A 687 -21.37 -25.34 -11.50
CA THR A 687 -21.88 -26.52 -12.23
C THR A 687 -20.74 -27.45 -12.64
N VAL A 688 -20.95 -28.75 -12.50
CA VAL A 688 -20.02 -29.81 -12.93
C VAL A 688 -20.72 -30.71 -13.95
N HIS A 689 -20.02 -30.95 -15.06
CA HIS A 689 -20.51 -31.66 -16.23
C HIS A 689 -19.94 -33.07 -16.33
N SER A 690 -20.61 -33.88 -17.14
CA SER A 690 -20.23 -35.25 -17.50
C SER A 690 -20.54 -35.48 -18.98
N SER A 691 -20.21 -36.65 -19.50
CA SER A 691 -20.66 -37.09 -20.85
C SER A 691 -22.19 -37.15 -21.02
N ALA A 692 -22.96 -37.16 -19.91
CA ALA A 692 -24.42 -37.08 -19.91
C ALA A 692 -24.97 -35.65 -19.66
N GLY A 693 -24.09 -34.64 -19.59
CA GLY A 693 -24.44 -33.25 -19.25
C GLY A 693 -24.17 -32.90 -17.78
N ALA A 694 -24.72 -31.77 -17.33
CA ALA A 694 -24.60 -31.29 -15.96
C ALA A 694 -25.21 -32.27 -14.95
N PHE A 695 -24.42 -32.77 -14.00
CA PHE A 695 -24.87 -33.75 -13.00
C PHE A 695 -24.83 -33.22 -11.56
N HIS A 696 -24.14 -32.09 -11.32
CA HIS A 696 -24.07 -31.43 -10.03
C HIS A 696 -24.11 -29.91 -10.23
N ILE A 697 -24.98 -29.22 -9.49
CA ILE A 697 -25.17 -27.76 -9.54
C ILE A 697 -25.30 -27.25 -8.10
N VAL A 698 -24.36 -26.41 -7.68
CA VAL A 698 -24.40 -25.67 -6.41
C VAL A 698 -24.85 -24.24 -6.68
N ASN A 699 -25.62 -23.68 -5.76
CA ASN A 699 -26.02 -22.27 -5.77
C ASN A 699 -25.86 -21.70 -4.35
N VAL A 700 -24.80 -20.90 -4.15
CA VAL A 700 -24.50 -20.24 -2.89
C VAL A 700 -24.83 -18.76 -3.02
N LEU A 701 -25.49 -18.17 -2.03
CA LEU A 701 -25.83 -16.75 -1.99
C LEU A 701 -25.30 -16.09 -0.73
N ASN A 702 -25.04 -14.78 -0.78
CA ASN A 702 -24.78 -13.97 0.41
C ASN A 702 -25.70 -12.75 0.53
N GLN A 703 -25.92 -12.34 1.77
CA GLN A 703 -26.36 -10.98 2.09
C GLN A 703 -25.22 -10.23 2.76
N ARG A 704 -25.22 -8.91 2.57
CA ARG A 704 -24.25 -7.99 3.15
C ARG A 704 -24.96 -6.78 3.76
N ASP A 705 -24.32 -6.15 4.75
CA ASP A 705 -24.79 -4.89 5.32
C ASP A 705 -24.34 -3.66 4.50
N ILE A 706 -24.72 -2.47 4.97
CA ILE A 706 -24.39 -1.19 4.31
C ILE A 706 -22.90 -0.83 4.33
N LEU A 707 -22.09 -1.47 5.19
CA LEU A 707 -20.64 -1.35 5.16
C LEU A 707 -20.05 -2.27 4.07
N GLY A 708 -20.68 -3.43 3.85
CA GLY A 708 -20.34 -4.43 2.85
C GLY A 708 -19.99 -5.79 3.45
N ARG A 709 -20.16 -5.98 4.76
CA ARG A 709 -19.77 -7.21 5.48
C ARG A 709 -20.82 -8.29 5.32
N ILE A 710 -20.42 -9.56 5.29
CA ILE A 710 -21.34 -10.69 5.10
C ILE A 710 -22.27 -10.81 6.31
N THR A 711 -23.57 -10.60 6.14
CA THR A 711 -24.60 -10.82 7.18
C THR A 711 -25.26 -12.17 7.05
N GLN A 712 -25.20 -12.82 5.89
CA GLN A 712 -25.78 -14.14 5.66
C GLN A 712 -25.02 -14.90 4.58
N VAL A 713 -24.89 -16.21 4.75
CA VAL A 713 -24.56 -17.17 3.68
C VAL A 713 -25.69 -18.20 3.60
N ILE A 714 -26.16 -18.46 2.38
CA ILE A 714 -27.18 -19.47 2.06
C ILE A 714 -26.54 -20.54 1.17
N ASP A 715 -26.48 -21.78 1.65
CA ASP A 715 -26.31 -22.95 0.79
C ASP A 715 -27.70 -23.40 0.33
N SER A 716 -28.07 -23.09 -0.91
CA SER A 716 -29.37 -23.51 -1.45
C SER A 716 -29.38 -24.98 -1.90
N TYR A 717 -28.26 -25.71 -1.85
CA TYR A 717 -28.19 -27.13 -2.17
C TYR A 717 -28.69 -27.99 -1.00
N LEU A 718 -28.23 -27.73 0.24
CA LEU A 718 -28.77 -28.38 1.46
C LEU A 718 -29.79 -27.52 2.24
N ASN A 719 -30.25 -26.42 1.66
CA ASN A 719 -31.18 -25.44 2.23
C ASN A 719 -30.77 -25.03 3.66
N PHE A 720 -29.57 -24.48 3.79
CA PHE A 720 -28.96 -24.14 5.08
C PHE A 720 -28.52 -22.68 5.14
N TYR A 721 -28.82 -22.03 6.27
CA TYR A 721 -28.56 -20.60 6.50
C TYR A 721 -27.56 -20.40 7.65
N THR A 722 -26.50 -19.65 7.40
CA THR A 722 -25.64 -19.06 8.43
C THR A 722 -25.86 -17.56 8.45
N HIS A 723 -26.11 -16.96 9.61
CA HIS A 723 -26.23 -15.50 9.76
C HIS A 723 -25.13 -14.98 10.69
N TYR A 724 -24.65 -13.77 10.40
CA TYR A 724 -23.59 -13.10 11.12
C TYR A 724 -24.14 -11.77 11.68
N GLN A 725 -23.97 -11.56 12.98
CA GLN A 725 -24.38 -10.36 13.72
C GLN A 725 -23.13 -9.66 14.21
N TYR A 726 -23.07 -8.33 14.09
CA TYR A 726 -21.88 -7.54 14.41
C TYR A 726 -22.19 -6.49 15.47
N ASN A 727 -21.25 -6.25 16.37
CA ASN A 727 -21.29 -5.15 17.33
C ASN A 727 -20.38 -4.04 16.82
N LYS A 728 -20.97 -3.01 16.22
CA LYS A 728 -20.28 -1.98 15.41
C LYS A 728 -19.54 -2.65 14.24
N GLN A 729 -18.23 -2.84 14.33
CA GLN A 729 -17.39 -3.42 13.27
C GLN A 729 -17.07 -4.93 13.49
N ARG A 730 -16.77 -5.34 14.73
CA ARG A 730 -16.40 -6.72 15.09
C ARG A 730 -17.58 -7.71 15.07
N LEU A 731 -17.32 -8.97 14.71
CA LEU A 731 -18.28 -10.08 14.71
C LEU A 731 -18.74 -10.42 16.14
N ASP A 732 -20.03 -10.31 16.44
CA ASP A 732 -20.61 -10.49 17.78
C ASP A 732 -21.25 -11.87 17.95
N LYS A 733 -22.01 -12.35 16.94
CA LYS A 733 -22.64 -13.69 16.97
C LYS A 733 -22.67 -14.32 15.59
N VAL A 734 -22.56 -15.65 15.57
CA VAL A 734 -22.89 -16.48 14.40
C VAL A 734 -24.10 -17.33 14.76
N GLN A 735 -25.18 -17.22 13.98
CA GLN A 735 -26.36 -18.05 14.14
C GLN A 735 -26.10 -19.42 13.52
N VAL A 736 -26.03 -20.45 14.38
CA VAL A 736 -25.60 -21.81 13.99
C VAL A 736 -26.78 -22.77 13.79
N ASN A 737 -28.03 -22.36 14.02
CA ASN A 737 -29.17 -23.27 13.97
C ASN A 737 -29.60 -23.70 12.54
N GLY A 738 -29.08 -23.07 11.48
CA GLY A 738 -29.44 -23.36 10.08
C GLY A 738 -30.74 -22.73 9.59
N GLY A 739 -31.48 -22.02 10.46
CA GLY A 739 -32.81 -21.48 10.15
C GLY A 739 -32.77 -20.16 9.37
N SER A 740 -33.74 -19.95 8.48
CA SER A 740 -33.83 -18.77 7.60
C SER A 740 -34.17 -17.45 8.32
N ALA A 741 -34.76 -17.52 9.53
CA ALA A 741 -35.07 -16.34 10.34
C ALA A 741 -33.92 -16.00 11.30
N LEU A 742 -33.52 -14.72 11.33
CA LEU A 742 -32.49 -14.21 12.24
C LEU A 742 -32.99 -14.18 13.70
N THR A 743 -32.16 -14.59 14.66
CA THR A 743 -32.43 -14.52 16.09
C THR A 743 -31.18 -14.23 16.91
N SER A 744 -31.33 -13.45 17.98
CA SER A 744 -30.28 -13.14 18.96
C SER A 744 -30.22 -14.13 20.14
N THR A 745 -31.10 -15.13 20.17
CA THR A 745 -31.20 -16.10 21.30
C THR A 745 -29.94 -16.95 21.44
N ALA A 746 -29.42 -17.09 22.66
CA ALA A 746 -28.17 -17.83 22.94
C ALA A 746 -28.24 -19.31 22.50
N ALA A 747 -29.40 -19.96 22.62
CA ALA A 747 -29.61 -21.34 22.18
C ALA A 747 -29.48 -21.54 20.65
N ALA A 748 -29.41 -20.48 19.86
CA ALA A 748 -29.26 -20.53 18.41
C ALA A 748 -27.92 -19.96 17.90
N ASN A 749 -27.06 -19.44 18.77
CA ASN A 749 -25.89 -18.63 18.40
C ASN A 749 -24.61 -19.09 19.11
N VAL A 750 -23.50 -19.09 18.38
CA VAL A 750 -22.15 -18.92 18.96
C VAL A 750 -21.92 -17.42 19.16
N GLN A 751 -21.31 -17.05 20.28
CA GLN A 751 -21.15 -15.66 20.73
C GLN A 751 -19.68 -15.34 20.99
N TYR A 752 -19.24 -14.17 20.55
CA TYR A 752 -17.86 -13.68 20.70
C TYR A 752 -17.77 -12.62 21.80
N SER A 753 -16.54 -12.40 22.25
CA SER A 753 -16.14 -11.33 23.17
C SER A 753 -14.70 -10.99 22.86
N TYR A 754 -14.30 -9.74 23.08
CA TYR A 754 -12.98 -9.22 22.67
C TYR A 754 -12.35 -8.40 23.77
N TYR A 755 -11.02 -8.40 23.81
CA TYR A 755 -10.26 -7.38 24.53
C TYR A 755 -10.35 -6.03 23.78
N ALA A 756 -10.11 -4.94 24.50
CA ALA A 756 -10.16 -3.58 23.95
C ALA A 756 -9.28 -3.44 22.69
N ASN A 757 -8.04 -3.92 22.79
CA ASN A 757 -7.01 -3.93 21.77
C ASN A 757 -7.21 -4.92 20.62
N GLY A 758 -8.35 -5.60 20.50
CA GLY A 758 -8.73 -6.36 19.30
C GLY A 758 -8.94 -7.86 19.51
N PRO A 759 -8.01 -8.63 20.11
CA PRO A 759 -8.07 -10.09 20.16
C PRO A 759 -9.34 -10.69 20.81
N VAL A 760 -9.72 -11.88 20.35
CA VAL A 760 -10.88 -12.65 20.85
C VAL A 760 -10.65 -13.08 22.30
N GLN A 761 -11.40 -12.50 23.24
CA GLN A 761 -11.35 -12.89 24.64
C GLN A 761 -11.97 -14.27 24.88
N SER A 762 -13.12 -14.54 24.27
CA SER A 762 -13.72 -15.88 24.32
C SER A 762 -14.82 -16.12 23.29
N ILE A 763 -14.94 -17.39 22.88
CA ILE A 763 -15.98 -17.95 22.02
C ILE A 763 -16.88 -18.82 22.91
N THR A 764 -18.19 -18.56 22.91
CA THR A 764 -19.18 -19.25 23.75
C THR A 764 -20.26 -19.88 22.87
N TYR A 765 -20.51 -21.17 23.05
CA TYR A 765 -21.39 -21.96 22.19
C TYR A 765 -22.83 -22.03 22.74
N PRO A 766 -23.82 -22.49 21.95
CA PRO A 766 -25.15 -22.80 22.47
C PRO A 766 -25.13 -23.73 23.69
N ALA A 767 -26.14 -23.60 24.55
CA ALA A 767 -26.28 -24.47 25.72
C ALA A 767 -26.55 -25.93 25.30
N LEU A 768 -25.86 -26.84 25.97
CA LEU A 768 -25.99 -28.29 25.82
C LEU A 768 -27.31 -28.81 26.40
N THR A 769 -27.69 -30.05 26.10
CA THR A 769 -28.94 -30.68 26.57
C THR A 769 -29.07 -30.75 28.09
N ASN A 770 -27.95 -30.71 28.82
CA ASN A 770 -27.90 -30.67 30.28
C ASN A 770 -27.85 -29.24 30.87
N GLY A 771 -28.01 -28.20 30.05
CA GLY A 771 -27.94 -26.79 30.44
C GLY A 771 -26.53 -26.22 30.66
N SER A 772 -25.47 -27.04 30.60
CA SER A 772 -24.09 -26.54 30.62
C SER A 772 -23.68 -25.95 29.27
N VAL A 773 -22.68 -25.07 29.27
CA VAL A 773 -22.25 -24.32 28.06
C VAL A 773 -20.80 -24.69 27.75
N LEU A 774 -20.48 -24.85 26.46
CA LEU A 774 -19.09 -24.94 26.00
C LEU A 774 -18.52 -23.54 25.79
N LYS A 775 -17.27 -23.33 26.21
CA LYS A 775 -16.56 -22.06 26.05
C LYS A 775 -15.07 -22.25 25.86
N THR A 776 -14.51 -21.55 24.88
CA THR A 776 -13.06 -21.38 24.66
C THR A 776 -12.69 -19.96 25.10
N GLY A 777 -11.79 -19.81 26.06
CA GLY A 777 -11.30 -18.52 26.55
C GLY A 777 -9.80 -18.33 26.36
N TYR A 778 -9.39 -17.11 26.03
CA TYR A 778 -8.01 -16.75 25.70
C TYR A 778 -7.46 -15.71 26.68
N THR A 779 -6.17 -15.81 26.99
CA THR A 779 -5.39 -14.75 27.66
C THR A 779 -4.20 -14.36 26.78
N TYR A 780 -3.90 -13.06 26.72
CA TYR A 780 -2.85 -12.51 25.87
C TYR A 780 -1.90 -11.64 26.66
N ASN A 781 -0.64 -11.58 26.23
CA ASN A 781 0.33 -10.66 26.80
C ASN A 781 -0.06 -9.20 26.52
N LYS A 782 -0.07 -8.36 27.57
CA LYS A 782 -0.65 -7.01 27.52
C LYS A 782 0.09 -6.02 26.61
N ALA A 783 1.35 -6.28 26.27
CA ALA A 783 2.12 -5.43 25.35
C ALA A 783 2.38 -6.10 24.00
N LEU A 784 2.59 -7.41 23.98
CA LEU A 784 3.03 -8.16 22.79
C LEU A 784 1.90 -8.92 22.07
N ASN A 785 0.70 -9.03 22.66
CA ASN A 785 -0.44 -9.78 22.14
C ASN A 785 -0.21 -11.28 21.84
N TRP A 786 0.90 -11.85 22.33
CA TRP A 786 1.16 -13.29 22.31
C TRP A 786 0.10 -14.05 23.12
N VAL A 787 -0.32 -15.24 22.65
CA VAL A 787 -1.35 -16.07 23.30
C VAL A 787 -0.74 -16.78 24.51
N GLU A 788 -0.90 -16.23 25.71
CA GLU A 788 -0.36 -16.82 26.94
C GLU A 788 -1.10 -18.11 27.34
N SER A 789 -2.42 -18.19 27.13
CA SER A 789 -3.17 -19.43 27.32
C SER A 789 -4.49 -19.50 26.56
N VAL A 790 -4.92 -20.73 26.26
CA VAL A 790 -6.27 -21.07 25.74
C VAL A 790 -6.89 -22.14 26.62
N THR A 791 -8.12 -21.93 27.09
CA THR A 791 -8.83 -22.87 27.98
C THR A 791 -10.19 -23.23 27.39
N ASN A 792 -10.41 -24.52 27.12
CA ASN A 792 -11.70 -25.07 26.71
C ASN A 792 -12.43 -25.65 27.93
N THR A 793 -13.71 -25.29 28.09
CA THR A 793 -14.52 -25.63 29.27
C THR A 793 -15.91 -26.13 28.92
N LYS A 794 -16.47 -27.01 29.76
CA LYS A 794 -17.89 -27.40 29.83
C LYS A 794 -18.44 -26.95 31.18
N GLY A 795 -19.16 -25.83 31.20
CA GLY A 795 -19.48 -25.13 32.46
C GLY A 795 -18.20 -24.70 33.16
N SER A 796 -17.99 -25.14 34.40
CA SER A 796 -16.74 -24.91 35.16
C SER A 796 -15.65 -25.97 34.94
N THR A 797 -15.94 -27.07 34.23
CA THR A 797 -14.99 -28.17 34.02
C THR A 797 -14.08 -27.89 32.83
N VAL A 798 -12.76 -27.95 33.03
CA VAL A 798 -11.78 -27.86 31.93
C VAL A 798 -11.77 -29.16 31.12
N LEU A 799 -11.87 -29.06 29.79
CA LEU A 799 -11.75 -30.17 28.85
C LEU A 799 -10.33 -30.29 28.27
N SER A 800 -9.73 -29.14 28.00
CA SER A 800 -8.33 -28.97 27.63
C SER A 800 -7.88 -27.55 27.97
N LYS A 801 -6.62 -27.37 28.38
CA LYS A 801 -5.98 -26.06 28.53
C LYS A 801 -4.59 -26.08 27.94
N TYR A 802 -4.21 -25.04 27.21
CA TYR A 802 -2.88 -24.82 26.67
C TYR A 802 -2.28 -23.56 27.31
N VAL A 803 -1.01 -23.63 27.71
CA VAL A 803 -0.23 -22.48 28.22
C VAL A 803 1.07 -22.42 27.42
N TYR A 804 1.41 -21.24 26.92
CA TYR A 804 2.54 -21.05 26.02
C TYR A 804 3.65 -20.21 26.65
N GLY A 805 4.88 -20.66 26.47
CA GLY A 805 6.10 -19.94 26.77
C GLY A 805 6.72 -19.42 25.48
N TYR A 806 7.31 -18.23 25.52
CA TYR A 806 7.88 -17.53 24.37
C TYR A 806 9.33 -17.12 24.63
N ASP A 807 10.16 -16.98 23.60
CA ASP A 807 11.43 -16.25 23.68
C ASP A 807 11.21 -14.73 23.58
N ASN A 808 12.18 -13.95 23.07
CA ASN A 808 12.02 -12.51 22.86
C ASN A 808 11.72 -12.14 21.39
N ASN A 809 11.88 -13.07 20.45
CA ASN A 809 11.49 -12.91 19.04
C ASN A 809 10.02 -13.26 18.80
N GLY A 810 9.37 -13.96 19.73
CA GLY A 810 7.99 -14.41 19.64
C GLY A 810 7.85 -15.89 19.26
N ASN A 811 8.94 -16.65 19.23
CA ASN A 811 8.90 -18.09 19.00
C ASN A 811 8.35 -18.81 20.25
N ILE A 812 7.48 -19.81 20.07
CA ILE A 812 6.94 -20.61 21.18
C ILE A 812 8.04 -21.56 21.67
N THR A 813 8.63 -21.30 22.84
CA THR A 813 9.66 -22.15 23.44
C THR A 813 9.09 -23.31 24.27
N SER A 814 7.81 -23.25 24.65
CA SER A 814 7.12 -24.37 25.28
C SER A 814 5.61 -24.31 25.11
N ALA A 815 4.97 -25.46 24.93
CA ALA A 815 3.53 -25.62 25.04
C ALA A 815 3.20 -26.62 26.15
N THR A 816 2.39 -26.22 27.13
CA THR A 816 1.90 -27.10 28.21
C THR A 816 0.41 -27.34 28.06
N GLU A 817 0.04 -28.57 27.71
CA GLU A 817 -1.33 -29.07 27.70
C GLU A 817 -1.73 -29.53 29.12
N THR A 818 -2.95 -29.21 29.55
CA THR A 818 -3.64 -29.85 30.69
C THR A 818 -4.88 -30.56 30.16
N LYS A 819 -4.96 -31.88 30.37
CA LYS A 819 -6.06 -32.75 29.90
C LYS A 819 -7.26 -32.71 30.85
N SER A 820 -8.40 -33.19 30.40
CA SER A 820 -9.67 -33.23 31.16
C SER A 820 -9.61 -34.01 32.48
N ASN A 821 -8.61 -34.88 32.65
CA ASN A 821 -8.31 -35.60 33.90
C ASN A 821 -7.34 -34.84 34.84
N GLY A 822 -6.95 -33.62 34.49
CA GLY A 822 -5.98 -32.80 35.24
C GLY A 822 -4.51 -33.14 34.97
N ALA A 823 -4.19 -34.13 34.14
CA ALA A 823 -2.80 -34.46 33.80
C ALA A 823 -2.19 -33.39 32.88
N THR A 824 -1.01 -32.91 33.24
CA THR A 824 -0.23 -31.95 32.44
C THR A 824 0.83 -32.63 31.59
N GLN A 825 1.05 -32.13 30.38
CA GLN A 825 2.08 -32.58 29.45
C GLN A 825 2.74 -31.35 28.81
N THR A 826 4.06 -31.27 28.82
CA THR A 826 4.81 -30.13 28.29
C THR A 826 5.73 -30.58 27.18
N THR A 827 5.60 -29.94 26.02
CA THR A 827 6.56 -30.01 24.91
C THR A 827 7.41 -28.74 24.93
N THR A 828 8.71 -28.86 24.66
CA THR A 828 9.64 -27.70 24.61
C THR A 828 10.41 -27.66 23.30
N TYR A 829 10.71 -26.44 22.86
CA TYR A 829 11.15 -26.14 21.50
C TYR A 829 12.44 -25.32 21.50
N ALA A 830 13.31 -25.57 20.53
CA ALA A 830 14.50 -24.76 20.27
C ALA A 830 14.58 -24.37 18.80
N TYR A 831 15.16 -23.20 18.54
CA TYR A 831 15.20 -22.55 17.24
C TYR A 831 16.64 -22.18 16.86
N ASP A 832 16.92 -22.04 15.56
CA ASP A 832 18.16 -21.41 15.10
C ASP A 832 18.05 -19.88 15.04
N ALA A 833 19.17 -19.25 14.71
CA ALA A 833 19.31 -17.80 14.58
C ALA A 833 18.46 -17.16 13.46
N LEU A 834 17.73 -17.96 12.67
CA LEU A 834 16.75 -17.52 11.67
C LEU A 834 15.31 -17.85 12.09
N ASN A 835 15.08 -18.14 13.38
CA ASN A 835 13.80 -18.53 13.95
C ASN A 835 13.22 -19.85 13.38
N ARG A 836 14.04 -20.75 12.81
CA ARG A 836 13.59 -22.07 12.32
C ARG A 836 13.63 -23.11 13.42
N LEU A 837 12.62 -23.98 13.49
CA LEU A 837 12.52 -25.03 14.50
C LEU A 837 13.67 -26.06 14.33
N THR A 838 14.55 -26.18 15.32
CA THR A 838 15.69 -27.13 15.29
C THR A 838 15.54 -28.32 16.22
N THR A 839 14.69 -28.22 17.25
CA THR A 839 14.47 -29.32 18.19
C THR A 839 13.08 -29.26 18.81
N THR A 840 12.38 -30.40 18.83
CA THR A 840 11.24 -30.67 19.70
C THR A 840 11.68 -31.65 20.80
N VAL A 841 11.29 -31.40 22.05
CA VAL A 841 11.39 -32.37 23.16
C VAL A 841 10.00 -32.65 23.70
N HIS A 842 9.56 -33.91 23.54
CA HIS A 842 8.22 -34.40 23.84
C HIS A 842 7.98 -34.68 25.33
N PRO A 843 6.72 -34.81 25.80
CA PRO A 843 6.36 -35.06 27.21
C PRO A 843 6.87 -36.35 27.86
N GLY A 844 7.70 -37.15 27.17
CA GLY A 844 8.41 -38.32 27.70
C GLY A 844 9.94 -38.24 27.60
N GLY A 845 10.50 -37.07 27.23
CA GLY A 845 11.94 -36.88 27.04
C GLY A 845 12.49 -37.32 25.67
N GLY A 846 11.66 -37.95 24.83
CA GLY A 846 11.98 -38.19 23.42
C GLY A 846 12.18 -36.88 22.67
N ARG A 847 13.16 -36.83 21.77
CA ARG A 847 13.54 -35.64 21.02
C ARG A 847 13.52 -35.89 19.52
N ASP A 848 12.98 -34.93 18.78
CA ASP A 848 13.17 -34.80 17.33
C ASP A 848 14.10 -33.62 17.04
N THR A 849 15.06 -33.80 16.13
CA THR A 849 16.05 -32.77 15.77
C THR A 849 16.06 -32.55 14.27
N TYR A 850 16.08 -31.28 13.86
CA TYR A 850 16.03 -30.85 12.46
C TYR A 850 17.28 -30.05 12.06
N THR A 851 17.72 -30.20 10.81
CA THR A 851 18.73 -29.31 10.20
C THR A 851 18.30 -28.84 8.82
N TYR A 852 18.89 -27.75 8.34
CA TYR A 852 18.50 -27.08 7.10
C TYR A 852 19.70 -26.79 6.19
N ASP A 853 19.47 -26.77 4.88
CA ASP A 853 20.46 -26.27 3.92
C ASP A 853 20.41 -24.73 3.75
N VAL A 854 21.28 -24.22 2.88
CA VAL A 854 21.39 -22.80 2.55
C VAL A 854 20.17 -22.21 1.83
N ARG A 855 19.27 -23.07 1.35
CA ARG A 855 17.99 -22.70 0.75
C ARG A 855 16.83 -22.92 1.73
N GLY A 856 17.08 -23.30 2.99
CA GLY A 856 16.02 -23.63 3.94
C GLY A 856 15.29 -24.96 3.66
N ASN A 857 15.84 -25.85 2.82
CA ASN A 857 15.36 -27.23 2.72
C ASN A 857 15.71 -27.99 4.00
N ARG A 858 14.75 -28.71 4.60
CA ARG A 858 15.02 -29.64 5.72
C ARG A 858 15.93 -30.77 5.24
N LEU A 859 17.13 -30.88 5.81
CA LEU A 859 18.16 -31.88 5.45
C LEU A 859 18.06 -33.16 6.27
N THR A 860 17.70 -33.06 7.55
CA THR A 860 17.60 -34.21 8.46
C THR A 860 16.37 -34.11 9.36
N LEU A 861 15.92 -35.28 9.81
CA LEU A 861 15.02 -35.48 10.93
C LEU A 861 15.59 -36.67 11.72
N GLU A 862 16.20 -36.39 12.87
CA GLU A 862 16.69 -37.42 13.80
C GLU A 862 15.71 -37.57 14.96
N GLN A 863 15.13 -38.76 15.10
CA GLN A 863 14.10 -39.07 16.10
C GLN A 863 14.63 -40.02 17.18
N SER A 864 14.55 -39.60 18.44
CA SER A 864 15.02 -40.40 19.59
C SER A 864 14.08 -41.56 19.96
N VAL A 865 12.88 -41.58 19.39
CA VAL A 865 11.89 -42.64 19.58
C VAL A 865 11.46 -43.10 18.19
N SER A 866 11.80 -44.35 17.84
CA SER A 866 11.52 -44.89 16.51
C SER A 866 10.02 -45.19 16.35
N ASN A 867 9.27 -44.26 15.79
CA ASN A 867 8.09 -44.60 15.00
C ASN A 867 8.55 -44.67 13.53
N PRO A 868 8.88 -45.85 12.97
CA PRO A 868 9.40 -45.92 11.61
C PRO A 868 8.33 -45.44 10.64
N ALA A 869 8.62 -44.35 9.92
CA ALA A 869 7.77 -43.95 8.80
C ALA A 869 7.77 -45.07 7.76
N GLU A 870 6.64 -45.76 7.60
CA GLU A 870 6.43 -46.64 6.45
C GLU A 870 6.41 -45.78 5.18
N PHE A 871 7.56 -45.69 4.52
CA PHE A 871 7.68 -45.17 3.17
C PHE A 871 6.93 -46.09 2.20
N GLN A 872 5.63 -45.88 2.08
CA GLN A 872 4.82 -46.51 1.04
C GLN A 872 4.98 -45.72 -0.25
N ASP A 873 5.28 -46.43 -1.35
CA ASP A 873 5.44 -45.84 -2.68
C ASP A 873 4.24 -44.95 -3.00
N THR A 874 4.52 -43.66 -3.19
CA THR A 874 3.52 -42.64 -3.47
C THR A 874 3.82 -41.99 -4.81
N SER A 875 2.81 -41.96 -5.68
CA SER A 875 2.89 -41.39 -7.02
C SER A 875 1.78 -40.36 -7.23
N TYR A 876 2.12 -39.30 -7.96
CA TYR A 876 1.28 -38.12 -8.15
C TYR A 876 1.01 -37.92 -9.65
N SER A 877 -0.18 -37.47 -10.02
CA SER A 877 -0.52 -37.06 -11.38
C SER A 877 -1.08 -35.65 -11.36
N TYR A 878 -0.61 -34.83 -12.30
CA TYR A 878 -0.97 -33.44 -12.43
C TYR A 878 -1.59 -33.16 -13.80
N ASP A 879 -2.38 -32.10 -13.90
CA ASP A 879 -2.84 -31.56 -15.18
C ASP A 879 -1.86 -30.55 -15.79
N LEU A 880 -2.18 -30.03 -16.98
CA LEU A 880 -1.36 -29.03 -17.69
C LEU A 880 -1.28 -27.65 -17.00
N GLN A 881 -1.96 -27.47 -15.86
CA GLN A 881 -1.87 -26.28 -15.01
C GLN A 881 -1.08 -26.59 -13.72
N ASN A 882 -0.43 -27.76 -13.64
CA ASN A 882 0.21 -28.33 -12.45
C ASN A 882 -0.76 -28.55 -11.27
N THR A 883 -2.07 -28.71 -11.52
CA THR A 883 -3.06 -29.05 -10.49
C THR A 883 -3.03 -30.55 -10.21
N LEU A 884 -2.97 -30.97 -8.95
CA LEU A 884 -2.95 -32.40 -8.57
C LEU A 884 -4.30 -33.07 -8.91
N THR A 885 -4.35 -33.94 -9.92
CA THR A 885 -5.57 -34.63 -10.36
C THR A 885 -5.69 -36.06 -9.84
N SER A 886 -4.58 -36.71 -9.51
CA SER A 886 -4.60 -38.06 -8.92
C SER A 886 -3.40 -38.31 -8.01
N LEU A 887 -3.58 -39.19 -7.03
CA LEU A 887 -2.52 -39.69 -6.15
C LEU A 887 -2.73 -41.19 -5.93
N THR A 888 -1.66 -41.99 -5.98
CA THR A 888 -1.68 -43.40 -5.59
C THR A 888 -0.62 -43.65 -4.52
N LYS A 889 -1.04 -44.12 -3.34
CA LYS A 889 -0.21 -44.39 -2.15
C LYS A 889 -0.35 -45.87 -1.78
N GLY A 890 0.73 -46.64 -1.91
CA GLY A 890 0.66 -48.09 -1.87
C GLY A 890 -0.32 -48.61 -2.94
N SER A 891 -1.35 -49.36 -2.54
CA SER A 891 -2.42 -49.81 -3.43
C SER A 891 -3.63 -48.86 -3.54
N SER A 892 -3.68 -47.79 -2.74
CA SER A 892 -4.84 -46.89 -2.65
C SER A 892 -4.71 -45.73 -3.64
N LYS A 893 -5.70 -45.57 -4.53
CA LYS A 893 -5.77 -44.47 -5.50
C LYS A 893 -6.91 -43.50 -5.18
N THR A 894 -6.59 -42.22 -5.27
CA THR A 894 -7.48 -41.09 -5.02
C THR A 894 -7.46 -40.13 -6.20
N ASP A 895 -8.64 -39.86 -6.78
CA ASP A 895 -8.82 -38.93 -7.89
C ASP A 895 -9.51 -37.64 -7.46
N PHE A 896 -9.04 -36.50 -7.97
CA PHE A 896 -9.50 -35.15 -7.62
C PHE A 896 -10.10 -34.43 -8.83
N THR A 897 -11.14 -33.63 -8.60
CA THR A 897 -11.74 -32.75 -9.62
C THR A 897 -12.10 -31.39 -9.03
N TYR A 898 -11.93 -30.33 -9.81
CA TYR A 898 -11.96 -28.93 -9.37
C TYR A 898 -13.05 -28.12 -10.12
N TYR A 899 -13.60 -27.12 -9.45
CA TYR A 899 -14.46 -26.10 -10.03
C TYR A 899 -13.66 -25.17 -10.98
N ALA A 900 -14.36 -24.26 -11.66
CA ALA A 900 -13.76 -23.39 -12.68
C ALA A 900 -12.86 -22.27 -12.12
N ASP A 901 -12.91 -22.05 -10.80
CA ASP A 901 -12.06 -21.16 -9.99
C ASP A 901 -10.83 -21.87 -9.40
N GLY A 902 -10.69 -23.19 -9.58
CA GLY A 902 -9.62 -23.99 -8.98
C GLY A 902 -9.95 -24.59 -7.61
N LEU A 903 -11.10 -24.30 -7.00
CA LEU A 903 -11.50 -24.91 -5.73
C LEU A 903 -11.89 -26.38 -5.92
N ARG A 904 -11.45 -27.27 -5.02
CA ARG A 904 -11.67 -28.71 -5.14
C ARG A 904 -13.13 -29.10 -4.89
N PHE A 905 -13.87 -29.34 -5.97
CA PHE A 905 -15.23 -29.88 -5.92
C PHE A 905 -15.28 -31.26 -5.24
N LYS A 906 -14.42 -32.20 -5.63
CA LYS A 906 -14.60 -33.61 -5.25
C LYS A 906 -13.28 -34.38 -5.18
N LYS A 907 -13.20 -35.30 -4.22
CA LYS A 907 -12.25 -36.43 -4.20
C LYS A 907 -12.96 -37.78 -4.34
N SER A 908 -12.27 -38.79 -4.84
CA SER A 908 -12.81 -40.14 -5.08
C SER A 908 -11.78 -41.21 -4.77
N THR A 909 -12.02 -42.02 -3.73
CA THR A 909 -11.07 -43.01 -3.19
C THR A 909 -11.79 -44.35 -3.06
N SER A 910 -11.25 -45.41 -3.67
CA SER A 910 -11.80 -46.78 -3.60
C SER A 910 -13.32 -46.89 -3.88
N GLY A 911 -13.83 -46.05 -4.79
CA GLY A 911 -15.24 -45.98 -5.18
C GLY A 911 -16.13 -45.06 -4.30
N VAL A 912 -15.63 -44.59 -3.15
CA VAL A 912 -16.30 -43.58 -2.32
C VAL A 912 -15.95 -42.19 -2.85
N GLN A 913 -16.97 -41.42 -3.24
CA GLN A 913 -16.81 -40.02 -3.63
C GLN A 913 -17.16 -39.12 -2.45
N THR A 914 -16.39 -38.04 -2.26
CA THR A 914 -16.69 -36.94 -1.33
C THR A 914 -16.70 -35.63 -2.10
N GLN A 915 -17.79 -34.86 -2.00
CA GLN A 915 -18.05 -33.59 -2.69
C GLN A 915 -18.11 -32.46 -1.67
N TYR A 916 -17.64 -31.26 -2.05
CA TYR A 916 -17.50 -30.09 -1.18
C TYR A 916 -18.06 -28.82 -1.82
N ASN A 917 -18.83 -28.04 -1.05
CA ASN A 917 -19.28 -26.70 -1.45
C ASN A 917 -18.63 -25.63 -0.56
N TYR A 918 -18.36 -24.47 -1.14
CA TYR A 918 -17.59 -23.38 -0.53
C TYR A 918 -18.43 -22.11 -0.31
N ASN A 919 -18.05 -21.30 0.68
CA ASN A 919 -18.51 -19.92 0.77
C ASN A 919 -17.71 -18.99 -0.18
N PHE A 920 -17.99 -17.69 -0.13
CA PHE A 920 -17.31 -16.67 -0.94
C PHE A 920 -15.86 -16.37 -0.52
N ASN A 921 -15.33 -17.07 0.48
CA ASN A 921 -13.97 -16.92 1.01
C ASN A 921 -13.10 -18.16 0.69
N GLY A 922 -13.60 -19.13 -0.10
CA GLY A 922 -12.89 -20.39 -0.35
C GLY A 922 -12.88 -21.36 0.84
N GLU A 923 -13.79 -21.21 1.80
CA GLU A 923 -13.95 -22.11 2.94
C GLU A 923 -15.06 -23.14 2.69
N VAL A 924 -14.84 -24.41 3.02
CA VAL A 924 -15.88 -25.45 2.93
C VAL A 924 -16.99 -25.22 3.97
N ILE A 925 -18.23 -25.20 3.48
CA ILE A 925 -19.48 -25.07 4.23
C ILE A 925 -20.40 -26.30 4.11
N THR A 926 -20.13 -27.21 3.17
CA THR A 926 -20.92 -28.43 2.94
C THR A 926 -20.03 -29.58 2.48
N GLU A 927 -20.29 -30.79 2.97
CA GLU A 927 -19.70 -32.06 2.52
C GLU A 927 -20.80 -33.08 2.24
N GLU A 928 -20.68 -33.82 1.14
CA GLU A 928 -21.55 -34.94 0.78
C GLU A 928 -20.73 -36.15 0.31
N LYS A 929 -21.03 -37.34 0.83
CA LYS A 929 -20.37 -38.61 0.49
C LYS A 929 -21.33 -39.55 -0.24
N SER A 930 -20.81 -40.31 -1.21
CA SER A 930 -21.63 -41.26 -2.00
C SER A 930 -22.20 -42.44 -1.18
N ASN A 931 -21.79 -42.60 0.08
CA ASN A 931 -22.39 -43.51 1.06
C ASN A 931 -23.64 -42.93 1.75
N GLY A 932 -24.06 -41.71 1.42
CA GLY A 932 -25.23 -41.03 1.98
C GLY A 932 -24.95 -40.10 3.16
N GLN A 933 -23.71 -40.01 3.66
CA GLN A 933 -23.36 -39.05 4.71
C GLN A 933 -23.34 -37.62 4.14
N LYS A 934 -23.99 -36.68 4.84
CA LYS A 934 -24.04 -35.25 4.47
C LYS A 934 -23.87 -34.36 5.70
N ALA A 935 -23.12 -33.29 5.57
CA ALA A 935 -22.93 -32.31 6.64
C ALA A 935 -22.90 -30.87 6.10
N ASN A 936 -23.43 -29.93 6.89
CA ASN A 936 -23.06 -28.51 6.77
C ASN A 936 -22.03 -28.16 7.86
N TYR A 937 -21.18 -27.17 7.58
CA TYR A 937 -20.17 -26.64 8.47
C TYR A 937 -20.38 -25.13 8.64
N VAL A 938 -20.64 -24.71 9.87
CA VAL A 938 -20.90 -23.30 10.19
C VAL A 938 -19.56 -22.61 10.44
N ARG A 939 -19.24 -21.60 9.62
CA ARG A 939 -18.02 -20.78 9.72
C ARG A 939 -18.24 -19.54 10.59
N GLY A 940 -17.15 -19.04 11.17
CA GLY A 940 -17.04 -17.80 11.93
C GLY A 940 -15.66 -17.21 11.70
N ASP A 941 -14.85 -17.08 12.75
CA ASP A 941 -13.38 -16.96 12.60
C ASP A 941 -12.72 -18.30 12.21
N ARG A 942 -13.43 -19.42 12.41
CA ARG A 942 -13.01 -20.80 12.11
C ARG A 942 -14.22 -21.71 11.86
N VAL A 943 -14.04 -23.03 11.74
CA VAL A 943 -15.17 -23.99 11.80
C VAL A 943 -15.72 -24.03 13.22
N LEU A 944 -16.97 -23.63 13.42
CA LEU A 944 -17.61 -23.60 14.74
C LEU A 944 -18.43 -24.87 15.02
N VAL A 945 -19.24 -25.30 14.05
CA VAL A 945 -20.25 -26.37 14.25
C VAL A 945 -20.36 -27.26 13.02
N LYS A 946 -20.32 -28.59 13.21
CA LYS A 946 -20.75 -29.58 12.22
C LYS A 946 -22.24 -29.88 12.42
N LYS A 947 -22.99 -29.87 11.33
CA LYS A 947 -24.41 -30.22 11.26
C LYS A 947 -24.56 -31.49 10.45
N ASP A 948 -24.52 -32.63 11.11
CA ASP A 948 -24.65 -33.93 10.45
C ASP A 948 -26.11 -34.20 10.10
N LYS A 949 -26.45 -34.17 8.81
CA LYS A 949 -27.82 -34.28 8.31
C LYS A 949 -28.34 -35.73 8.36
N GLY A 950 -27.45 -36.71 8.26
CA GLY A 950 -27.81 -38.13 8.30
C GLY A 950 -28.25 -38.58 9.70
N THR A 951 -27.61 -38.05 10.75
CA THR A 951 -27.98 -38.31 12.15
C THR A 951 -28.82 -37.21 12.79
N SER A 952 -28.98 -36.05 12.12
CA SER A 952 -29.61 -34.83 12.66
C SER A 952 -28.99 -34.39 13.99
N LYS A 953 -27.65 -34.39 14.06
CA LYS A 953 -26.86 -34.01 15.25
C LYS A 953 -25.94 -32.83 14.99
N ASP A 954 -25.78 -32.01 16.03
CA ASP A 954 -24.80 -30.93 16.09
C ASP A 954 -23.54 -31.41 16.82
N TYR A 955 -22.38 -30.95 16.36
CA TYR A 955 -21.10 -31.14 17.04
C TYR A 955 -20.28 -29.86 17.02
N TYR A 956 -19.67 -29.51 18.16
CA TYR A 956 -18.94 -28.27 18.39
C TYR A 956 -17.44 -28.52 18.35
N TYR A 957 -16.70 -27.69 17.62
CA TYR A 957 -15.23 -27.78 17.51
C TYR A 957 -14.55 -26.97 18.61
N LEU A 958 -13.50 -27.52 19.21
CA LEU A 958 -12.67 -26.89 20.23
C LEU A 958 -11.20 -26.93 19.81
N TYR A 959 -10.47 -25.88 20.18
CA TYR A 959 -9.19 -25.50 19.57
C TYR A 959 -8.08 -25.29 20.59
N ASN A 960 -6.82 -25.39 20.16
CA ASN A 960 -5.67 -24.85 20.89
C ASN A 960 -5.39 -23.37 20.50
N GLY A 961 -4.25 -22.82 20.92
CA GLY A 961 -3.83 -21.45 20.58
C GLY A 961 -3.24 -21.28 19.17
N HIS A 962 -2.86 -22.36 18.50
CA HIS A 962 -2.36 -22.34 17.12
C HIS A 962 -3.52 -22.31 16.10
N GLY A 963 -4.67 -22.87 16.45
CA GLY A 963 -5.83 -23.00 15.57
C GLY A 963 -6.16 -24.44 15.17
N ASP A 964 -5.51 -25.43 15.78
CA ASP A 964 -5.74 -26.84 15.49
C ASP A 964 -7.01 -27.35 16.15
N VAL A 965 -7.78 -28.18 15.43
CA VAL A 965 -8.92 -28.90 16.02
C VAL A 965 -8.38 -29.97 16.95
N VAL A 966 -8.55 -29.81 18.26
CA VAL A 966 -8.07 -30.76 19.28
C VAL A 966 -9.18 -31.64 19.83
N GLN A 967 -10.42 -31.12 19.92
CA GLN A 967 -11.57 -31.84 20.47
C GLN A 967 -12.84 -31.49 19.69
N ILE A 968 -13.71 -32.47 19.47
CA ILE A 968 -15.08 -32.27 18.95
C ILE A 968 -16.06 -32.85 19.95
N VAL A 969 -17.11 -32.08 20.27
CA VAL A 969 -18.03 -32.35 21.38
C VAL A 969 -19.48 -32.37 20.92
N ASP A 970 -20.27 -33.36 21.35
CA ASP A 970 -21.70 -33.48 21.02
C ASP A 970 -22.60 -32.55 21.85
N THR A 971 -23.91 -32.52 21.53
CA THR A 971 -24.91 -31.71 22.27
C THR A 971 -25.18 -32.17 23.70
N SER A 972 -24.71 -33.34 24.13
CA SER A 972 -24.72 -33.78 25.53
C SER A 972 -23.41 -33.40 26.26
N GLY A 973 -22.46 -32.85 25.51
CA GLY A 973 -21.13 -32.47 25.97
C GLY A 973 -20.20 -33.66 26.19
N ASN A 974 -20.36 -34.74 25.41
CA ASN A 974 -19.38 -35.82 25.33
C ASN A 974 -18.32 -35.45 24.29
N ILE A 975 -17.03 -35.64 24.60
CA ILE A 975 -15.97 -35.58 23.59
C ILE A 975 -16.16 -36.79 22.67
N VAL A 976 -16.52 -36.56 21.40
CA VAL A 976 -16.72 -37.62 20.40
C VAL A 976 -15.47 -37.84 19.57
N ASN A 977 -14.70 -36.79 19.28
CA ASN A 977 -13.37 -36.91 18.67
C ASN A 977 -12.33 -36.16 19.51
N ASN A 978 -11.11 -36.68 19.55
CA ASN A 978 -9.94 -36.07 20.19
C ASN A 978 -8.70 -36.30 19.33
N TYR A 979 -7.88 -35.27 19.16
CA TYR A 979 -6.69 -35.28 18.31
C TYR A 979 -5.47 -34.72 19.06
N ALA A 980 -4.29 -35.18 18.65
CA ALA A 980 -3.00 -34.57 18.94
C ALA A 980 -2.15 -34.60 17.66
N TYR A 981 -1.29 -33.59 17.52
CA TYR A 981 -0.41 -33.39 16.36
C TYR A 981 1.05 -33.33 16.81
N ASP A 982 1.98 -33.46 15.89
CA ASP A 982 3.33 -32.89 16.03
C ASP A 982 3.34 -31.43 15.51
N GLU A 983 4.51 -30.80 15.54
CA GLU A 983 4.69 -29.41 15.11
C GLU A 983 4.49 -29.22 13.61
N TRP A 984 4.41 -30.28 12.80
CA TRP A 984 4.19 -30.22 11.35
C TRP A 984 2.78 -30.68 10.96
N GLY A 985 1.90 -30.94 11.93
CA GLY A 985 0.52 -31.37 11.68
C GLY A 985 0.35 -32.87 11.37
N ASN A 986 1.38 -33.69 11.58
CA ASN A 986 1.23 -35.14 11.57
C ASN A 986 0.39 -35.57 12.77
N ILE A 987 -0.59 -36.45 12.57
CA ILE A 987 -1.49 -36.90 13.64
C ILE A 987 -0.75 -37.90 14.54
N THR A 988 -0.31 -37.46 15.72
CA THR A 988 0.39 -38.29 16.71
C THR A 988 -0.57 -39.15 17.54
N SER A 989 -1.83 -38.73 17.67
CA SER A 989 -2.92 -39.54 18.22
C SER A 989 -4.26 -39.05 17.70
N GLN A 990 -5.15 -39.97 17.33
CA GLN A 990 -6.56 -39.63 17.08
C GLN A 990 -7.51 -40.68 17.65
N THR A 991 -8.71 -40.22 17.99
CA THR A 991 -9.88 -41.05 18.29
C THR A 991 -11.08 -40.38 17.65
N GLU A 992 -11.82 -41.10 16.81
CA GLU A 992 -13.02 -40.59 16.13
C GLU A 992 -14.25 -41.44 16.44
N GLY A 993 -15.26 -40.83 17.06
CA GLY A 993 -16.64 -41.33 17.11
C GLY A 993 -17.46 -40.90 15.89
N ILE A 994 -17.03 -39.87 15.16
CA ILE A 994 -17.61 -39.39 13.91
C ILE A 994 -16.53 -39.03 12.89
N SER A 995 -16.78 -39.24 11.59
CA SER A 995 -15.86 -38.78 10.54
C SER A 995 -15.77 -37.26 10.49
N ASN A 996 -14.55 -36.70 10.46
CA ASN A 996 -14.28 -35.27 10.36
C ASN A 996 -13.05 -34.98 9.48
N PRO A 997 -13.14 -34.08 8.48
CA PRO A 997 -12.00 -33.70 7.65
C PRO A 997 -11.12 -32.58 8.23
N PHE A 998 -11.59 -31.75 9.18
CA PHE A 998 -10.86 -30.56 9.64
C PHE A 998 -9.94 -30.89 10.82
N LYS A 999 -8.62 -30.72 10.68
CA LYS A 999 -7.60 -31.19 11.63
C LYS A 999 -6.65 -30.05 12.07
N TYR A 1000 -5.35 -30.15 11.77
CA TYR A 1000 -4.35 -29.09 11.98
C TYR A 1000 -4.78 -27.78 11.31
N THR A 1001 -4.52 -26.64 11.97
CA THR A 1001 -4.95 -25.28 11.61
C THR A 1001 -6.44 -25.11 11.23
N GLY A 1002 -7.31 -26.07 11.59
CA GLY A 1002 -8.72 -26.09 11.17
C GLY A 1002 -8.95 -26.53 9.72
N GLU A 1003 -7.94 -27.10 9.06
CA GLU A 1003 -7.94 -27.35 7.61
C GLU A 1003 -8.13 -28.81 7.20
N ILE A 1004 -8.47 -29.00 5.92
CA ILE A 1004 -8.92 -30.29 5.37
C ILE A 1004 -7.73 -31.25 5.20
N TYR A 1005 -7.73 -32.30 6.01
CA TYR A 1005 -6.84 -33.44 5.91
C TYR A 1005 -7.50 -34.58 5.11
N ASP A 1006 -6.80 -35.09 4.12
CA ASP A 1006 -7.18 -36.30 3.38
C ASP A 1006 -6.45 -37.51 3.97
N GLU A 1007 -7.10 -38.20 4.91
CA GLU A 1007 -6.55 -39.37 5.60
C GLU A 1007 -6.07 -40.47 4.64
N GLU A 1008 -6.68 -40.60 3.46
CA GLU A 1008 -6.27 -41.57 2.45
C GLU A 1008 -4.95 -41.22 1.72
N THR A 1009 -4.52 -39.96 1.74
CA THR A 1009 -3.26 -39.50 1.11
C THR A 1009 -2.21 -39.12 2.16
N GLY A 1010 -2.64 -38.66 3.34
CA GLY A 1010 -1.79 -38.04 4.36
C GLY A 1010 -1.52 -36.54 4.12
N LEU A 1011 -2.25 -35.89 3.22
CA LEU A 1011 -2.03 -34.49 2.83
C LEU A 1011 -3.08 -33.54 3.39
N TYR A 1012 -2.69 -32.29 3.60
CA TYR A 1012 -3.61 -31.17 3.81
C TYR A 1012 -3.91 -30.48 2.48
N TYR A 1013 -5.19 -30.25 2.19
CA TYR A 1013 -5.65 -29.47 1.04
C TYR A 1013 -5.82 -28.00 1.43
N LEU A 1014 -4.86 -27.17 1.02
CA LEU A 1014 -4.79 -25.75 1.32
C LEU A 1014 -5.07 -24.95 0.03
N ARG A 1015 -6.29 -25.08 -0.51
CA ARG A 1015 -6.77 -24.41 -1.74
C ARG A 1015 -5.84 -24.51 -2.96
N ALA A 1016 -4.83 -23.63 -3.10
CA ALA A 1016 -3.94 -23.61 -4.26
C ALA A 1016 -2.89 -24.73 -4.27
N ARG A 1017 -2.48 -25.22 -3.09
CA ARG A 1017 -1.48 -26.30 -2.97
C ARG A 1017 -1.90 -27.38 -1.97
N TYR A 1018 -1.21 -28.51 -2.06
CA TYR A 1018 -1.25 -29.58 -1.06
C TYR A 1018 0.02 -29.52 -0.21
N TYR A 1019 -0.17 -29.60 1.10
CA TYR A 1019 0.89 -29.66 2.10
C TYR A 1019 1.06 -31.10 2.61
N ASP A 1020 2.30 -31.57 2.64
CA ASP A 1020 2.69 -32.86 3.19
C ASP A 1020 3.37 -32.64 4.57
N PRO A 1021 2.69 -33.04 5.67
CA PRO A 1021 3.19 -32.83 7.03
C PRO A 1021 4.39 -33.73 7.35
N SER A 1022 4.54 -34.88 6.67
CA SER A 1022 5.62 -35.84 6.96
C SER A 1022 6.99 -35.28 6.57
N ILE A 1023 7.05 -34.55 5.45
CA ILE A 1023 8.25 -33.83 5.00
C ILE A 1023 8.26 -32.36 5.42
N GLY A 1024 7.13 -31.81 5.86
CA GLY A 1024 6.99 -30.41 6.30
C GLY A 1024 6.99 -29.40 5.15
N ARG A 1025 6.43 -29.77 3.98
CA ARG A 1025 6.56 -28.98 2.73
C ARG A 1025 5.35 -29.05 1.82
N PHE A 1026 5.25 -28.11 0.88
CA PHE A 1026 4.33 -28.21 -0.25
C PHE A 1026 4.85 -29.15 -1.33
N LEU A 1027 3.93 -29.81 -2.06
CA LEU A 1027 4.28 -30.66 -3.19
C LEU A 1027 4.74 -29.87 -4.44
N ASN A 1028 4.25 -28.64 -4.60
CA ASN A 1028 4.42 -27.84 -5.81
C ASN A 1028 5.15 -26.52 -5.53
N GLU A 1029 5.85 -26.01 -6.55
CA GLU A 1029 6.39 -24.65 -6.56
C GLU A 1029 5.26 -23.64 -6.35
N ASP A 1030 5.51 -22.65 -5.50
CA ASP A 1030 4.63 -21.51 -5.35
C ASP A 1030 4.56 -20.67 -6.64
N THR A 1031 3.39 -20.11 -6.94
CA THR A 1031 3.31 -19.01 -7.92
C THR A 1031 4.02 -17.78 -7.36
N TYR A 1032 3.95 -17.62 -6.04
CA TYR A 1032 4.70 -16.58 -5.36
C TYR A 1032 6.20 -16.91 -5.37
N GLU A 1033 6.97 -16.27 -6.25
CA GLU A 1033 8.44 -16.41 -6.33
C GLU A 1033 9.23 -16.02 -5.07
N GLY A 1034 8.54 -15.70 -3.99
CA GLY A 1034 9.14 -15.05 -2.88
C GLY A 1034 9.54 -13.61 -3.25
N GLN A 1035 10.78 -13.35 -3.71
CA GLN A 1035 11.84 -12.89 -2.80
C GLN A 1035 13.05 -11.83 -3.15
N ILE A 1036 13.27 -10.61 -2.52
CA ILE A 1036 14.45 -9.65 -2.10
C ILE A 1036 14.67 -8.83 -0.66
N ASP A 1037 13.95 -8.83 0.52
CA ASP A 1037 14.36 -8.77 2.02
C ASP A 1037 13.53 -9.67 3.06
N ASN A 1038 14.09 -10.11 4.24
CA ASN A 1038 13.64 -11.02 5.42
C ASN A 1038 13.98 -12.58 5.61
N PRO A 1039 15.22 -13.04 5.89
CA PRO A 1039 15.65 -14.47 5.92
C PRO A 1039 15.25 -15.56 4.88
N LEU A 1040 14.09 -16.26 4.90
CA LEU A 1040 13.95 -17.65 4.31
C LEU A 1040 13.32 -18.07 2.90
N SER A 1041 12.20 -17.54 2.36
CA SER A 1041 11.39 -18.10 1.20
C SER A 1041 11.90 -18.33 -0.24
N LEU A 1042 13.13 -18.07 -0.67
CA LEU A 1042 13.48 -18.34 -2.09
C LEU A 1042 13.33 -19.84 -2.41
N ASN A 1043 13.17 -20.62 -1.35
CA ASN A 1043 12.44 -21.87 -1.28
C ASN A 1043 10.92 -21.73 -1.50
N LEU A 1044 10.49 -21.95 -2.73
CA LEU A 1044 9.07 -21.88 -3.15
C LEU A 1044 8.24 -23.11 -2.71
N TYR A 1045 8.71 -23.86 -1.70
CA TYR A 1045 8.16 -25.14 -1.25
C TYR A 1045 8.21 -25.34 0.29
N THR A 1046 8.83 -24.43 1.05
CA THR A 1046 8.79 -24.50 2.53
C THR A 1046 7.39 -24.25 3.04
N TYR A 1047 7.00 -24.93 4.11
CA TYR A 1047 5.85 -24.52 4.92
C TYR A 1047 6.33 -23.59 6.04
N VAL A 1048 5.57 -22.51 6.26
CA VAL A 1048 5.63 -21.53 7.37
C VAL A 1048 7.03 -21.09 7.84
N GLU A 1049 7.93 -20.72 6.92
CA GLU A 1049 9.37 -20.44 7.16
C GLU A 1049 10.20 -21.59 7.78
N ASN A 1050 9.63 -22.78 8.02
CA ASN A 1050 10.11 -23.79 8.98
C ASN A 1050 9.93 -23.38 10.47
N ASN A 1051 8.97 -22.52 10.78
CA ASN A 1051 8.48 -22.20 12.11
C ASN A 1051 6.95 -22.43 12.19
N PRO A 1052 6.52 -23.70 12.33
CA PRO A 1052 5.11 -24.10 12.23
C PRO A 1052 4.31 -24.01 13.52
N LEU A 1053 4.86 -23.35 14.55
CA LEU A 1053 4.20 -23.14 15.84
C LEU A 1053 3.57 -21.74 15.95
N THR A 1054 4.01 -20.78 15.14
CA THR A 1054 3.59 -19.38 15.19
C THR A 1054 2.90 -18.89 13.92
N HIS A 1055 2.96 -19.63 12.81
CA HIS A 1055 2.35 -19.24 11.54
C HIS A 1055 1.61 -20.41 10.88
N VAL A 1056 0.61 -20.07 10.09
CA VAL A 1056 -0.23 -20.99 9.31
C VAL A 1056 -0.30 -20.50 7.86
N ASP A 1057 -0.50 -21.38 6.89
CA ASP A 1057 -0.77 -21.03 5.47
C ASP A 1057 -2.14 -21.57 5.07
N PRO A 1058 -3.21 -20.75 5.13
CA PRO A 1058 -4.56 -21.24 4.84
C PRO A 1058 -4.80 -21.52 3.34
N SER A 1059 -4.29 -20.71 2.40
CA SER A 1059 -4.63 -20.87 0.97
C SER A 1059 -3.55 -21.50 0.08
N GLY A 1060 -2.48 -22.02 0.67
CA GLY A 1060 -1.42 -22.75 -0.02
C GLY A 1060 -0.60 -21.86 -0.95
N HIS A 1061 -0.26 -20.64 -0.52
CA HIS A 1061 0.53 -19.67 -1.29
C HIS A 1061 1.46 -18.82 -0.42
N TYR A 1062 1.09 -18.63 0.85
CA TYR A 1062 1.50 -17.48 1.66
C TYR A 1062 0.99 -17.76 3.12
N THR A 1063 1.65 -17.32 4.22
CA THR A 1063 1.12 -17.42 5.62
C THR A 1063 0.03 -16.37 6.00
N GLU A 1064 0.21 -15.50 7.01
CA GLU A 1064 -0.59 -14.27 7.25
C GLU A 1064 0.31 -13.01 7.42
N ASN A 1065 -0.20 -11.79 7.08
CA ASN A 1065 0.36 -10.45 6.61
C ASN A 1065 -0.04 -9.84 5.14
N GLN A 1066 -1.04 -8.91 4.92
CA GLN A 1066 -2.11 -8.84 3.80
C GLN A 1066 -1.93 -8.43 2.27
N VAL A 1067 -0.99 -7.58 1.85
CA VAL A 1067 -0.76 -6.93 0.50
C VAL A 1067 -1.84 -6.52 -0.57
N ASP A 1068 -2.32 -7.34 -1.55
CA ASP A 1068 -2.63 -6.78 -2.92
C ASP A 1068 -3.58 -5.57 -2.94
N ALA A 1069 -4.70 -5.69 -2.22
CA ALA A 1069 -5.78 -4.72 -2.22
C ALA A 1069 -5.27 -3.28 -2.00
N MET A 1070 -4.18 -3.11 -1.25
CA MET A 1070 -3.75 -1.79 -0.81
C MET A 1070 -2.54 -1.21 -1.55
N ILE A 1071 -1.81 -1.95 -2.39
CA ILE A 1071 -0.98 -1.32 -3.46
C ILE A 1071 -1.84 -0.40 -4.32
N THR A 1072 -3.04 -0.88 -4.66
CA THR A 1072 -4.00 -0.12 -5.46
C THR A 1072 -4.49 1.14 -4.73
N ILE A 1073 -4.50 1.14 -3.39
CA ILE A 1073 -4.91 2.29 -2.58
C ILE A 1073 -3.72 3.24 -2.33
N ALA A 1074 -2.52 2.73 -2.04
CA ALA A 1074 -1.34 3.55 -1.86
C ALA A 1074 -1.04 4.38 -3.12
N ARG A 1075 -1.18 3.80 -4.32
CA ARG A 1075 -1.07 4.53 -5.60
C ARG A 1075 -2.08 5.68 -5.73
N LYS A 1076 -3.27 5.55 -5.13
CA LYS A 1076 -4.35 6.55 -5.16
C LYS A 1076 -4.07 7.73 -4.22
N TYR A 1077 -3.42 7.49 -3.09
CA TYR A 1077 -3.17 8.49 -2.05
C TYR A 1077 -1.75 9.09 -2.09
N GLY A 1078 -0.76 8.34 -2.58
CA GLY A 1078 0.66 8.72 -2.64
C GLY A 1078 1.33 8.74 -1.27
N GLU A 1079 2.67 8.78 -1.27
CA GLU A 1079 3.55 8.69 -0.08
C GLU A 1079 3.29 9.74 1.05
N LYS A 1080 2.36 10.68 0.85
CA LYS A 1080 2.10 11.86 1.72
C LYS A 1080 0.71 11.85 2.36
N SER A 1081 0.14 10.66 2.54
CA SER A 1081 -1.17 10.43 3.14
C SER A 1081 -1.09 9.21 4.06
N GLN A 1082 -1.83 9.20 5.16
CA GLN A 1082 -1.82 8.10 6.12
C GLN A 1082 -2.34 6.81 5.47
N VAL A 1083 -3.39 6.96 4.65
CA VAL A 1083 -3.98 5.96 3.72
C VAL A 1083 -3.05 5.55 2.54
N TYR A 1084 -1.72 5.74 2.70
CA TYR A 1084 -0.64 5.07 1.95
C TYR A 1084 0.22 4.19 2.89
N TRP A 1085 0.48 4.66 4.11
CA TRP A 1085 1.35 4.02 5.10
C TRP A 1085 0.61 2.96 5.94
N ASP A 1086 -0.62 3.25 6.37
CA ASP A 1086 -1.57 2.24 6.87
C ASP A 1086 -1.67 1.09 5.87
N ILE A 1087 -1.73 1.52 4.61
CA ILE A 1087 -1.93 0.76 3.38
C ILE A 1087 -0.60 0.21 2.80
N ARG A 1088 0.45 0.26 3.62
CA ARG A 1088 1.76 -0.43 3.50
C ARG A 1088 2.05 -1.27 4.77
N SER A 1089 1.41 -0.96 5.91
CA SER A 1089 1.54 -1.65 7.21
C SER A 1089 0.57 -2.80 7.33
N ASP A 1090 -0.72 -2.56 7.15
CA ASP A 1090 -1.84 -3.52 7.11
C ASP A 1090 -1.88 -4.25 5.75
N LEU A 1091 -0.70 -4.31 5.11
CA LEU A 1091 -0.28 -5.26 4.09
C LEU A 1091 0.73 -6.28 4.62
N GLY A 1092 1.07 -6.12 5.89
CA GLY A 1092 1.97 -6.87 6.71
C GLY A 1092 1.28 -7.42 7.96
N GLU A 1093 -0.06 -7.60 7.96
CA GLU A 1093 -0.90 -8.10 9.10
C GLU A 1093 -1.92 -9.33 8.86
N GLN A 1094 -2.38 -9.80 7.64
CA GLN A 1094 -3.13 -11.11 7.36
C GLN A 1094 -2.94 -12.04 6.03
N LYS A 1095 -1.97 -11.91 5.07
CA LYS A 1095 -1.66 -12.81 3.88
C LYS A 1095 -0.19 -13.10 3.23
N PRO A 1096 1.05 -13.34 3.77
CA PRO A 1096 1.96 -12.67 4.67
C PRO A 1096 3.00 -11.70 4.07
N ILE A 1097 3.88 -11.21 4.94
CA ILE A 1097 5.24 -10.71 4.73
C ILE A 1097 6.25 -11.67 5.45
N GLN A 1098 5.83 -12.92 5.74
CA GLN A 1098 6.39 -13.91 6.69
C GLN A 1098 6.47 -15.35 6.12
N TYR A 1099 7.17 -15.47 5.01
CA TYR A 1099 7.62 -16.72 4.41
C TYR A 1099 9.11 -16.65 4.06
N LEU A 1100 9.71 -15.47 4.08
CA LEU A 1100 9.80 -14.52 2.97
C LEU A 1100 11.23 -13.96 2.96
N SER A 1101 12.15 -14.71 2.29
CA SER A 1101 13.66 -14.73 2.21
C SER A 1101 14.50 -13.52 2.67
N LYS A 1102 15.83 -13.40 2.52
CA LYS A 1102 16.44 -12.03 2.61
C LYS A 1102 16.54 -11.14 1.35
N SER A 1103 15.71 -11.17 0.30
CA SER A 1103 14.51 -11.91 -0.11
C SER A 1103 13.00 -11.48 0.27
N GLN A 1104 11.99 -10.60 -0.03
CA GLN A 1104 11.35 -9.56 -0.91
C GLN A 1104 10.66 -8.44 -0.20
N ARG A 1105 10.76 -8.22 1.10
CA ARG A 1105 10.34 -6.89 1.58
C ARG A 1105 10.95 -5.77 0.74
N ASN A 1106 12.17 -5.89 0.22
CA ASN A 1106 12.73 -4.91 -0.73
C ASN A 1106 12.28 -5.02 -2.20
N GLN A 1107 11.90 -6.18 -2.79
CA GLN A 1107 11.27 -6.14 -4.15
C GLN A 1107 9.78 -5.83 -4.02
N TRP A 1108 9.16 -6.10 -2.87
CA TRP A 1108 7.77 -5.84 -2.57
C TRP A 1108 7.61 -4.36 -2.25
N LEU A 1109 8.49 -3.76 -1.43
CA LEU A 1109 8.70 -2.30 -1.36
C LEU A 1109 8.96 -1.77 -2.77
N TYR A 1110 9.95 -2.29 -3.51
CA TYR A 1110 10.29 -1.77 -4.84
C TYR A 1110 9.16 -1.89 -5.86
N LEU A 1111 8.39 -2.98 -5.88
CA LEU A 1111 7.23 -3.19 -6.75
C LEU A 1111 6.02 -2.39 -6.22
N PHE A 1112 5.88 -2.19 -4.90
CA PHE A 1112 4.86 -1.36 -4.27
C PHE A 1112 5.14 0.10 -4.62
N GLU A 1113 6.31 0.61 -4.27
CA GLU A 1113 6.82 1.94 -4.59
C GLU A 1113 6.86 2.17 -6.11
N MET A 1114 7.19 1.20 -6.97
CA MET A 1114 7.08 1.33 -8.44
C MET A 1114 5.63 1.25 -8.95
N ALA A 1115 4.75 0.47 -8.32
CA ALA A 1115 3.32 0.43 -8.63
C ALA A 1115 2.53 1.57 -7.96
N THR A 1116 3.13 2.39 -7.10
CA THR A 1116 2.46 3.44 -6.31
C THR A 1116 3.04 4.84 -6.51
N SER A 1117 4.31 4.95 -6.93
CA SER A 1117 4.99 6.23 -7.21
C SER A 1117 4.37 6.98 -8.38
N SER A 1118 4.33 8.31 -8.25
CA SER A 1118 3.89 9.23 -9.29
C SER A 1118 4.93 9.55 -10.37
N GLU A 1119 6.11 8.93 -10.32
CA GLU A 1119 7.22 9.17 -11.27
C GLU A 1119 7.53 7.97 -12.18
N SER A 1120 6.87 6.83 -11.96
CA SER A 1120 6.97 5.63 -12.82
C SER A 1120 6.12 5.75 -14.09
N THR A 1121 6.54 5.11 -15.19
CA THR A 1121 5.72 5.04 -16.43
C THR A 1121 4.59 4.00 -16.34
N ASP A 1122 3.53 4.17 -17.16
CA ASP A 1122 2.37 3.26 -17.25
C ASP A 1122 2.79 1.78 -17.37
N GLY A 1123 3.87 1.48 -18.10
CA GLY A 1123 4.40 0.12 -18.31
C GLY A 1123 5.12 -0.46 -17.08
N GLN A 1124 6.13 0.24 -16.56
CA GLN A 1124 6.88 -0.19 -15.36
C GLN A 1124 5.94 -0.43 -14.17
N ALA A 1125 5.01 0.50 -13.97
CA ALA A 1125 4.04 0.46 -12.88
C ALA A 1125 2.86 -0.50 -13.12
N SER A 1126 2.83 -1.21 -14.25
CA SER A 1126 1.92 -2.34 -14.53
C SER A 1126 2.62 -3.69 -14.36
N TRP A 1127 3.87 -3.81 -14.84
CA TRP A 1127 4.76 -4.93 -14.51
C TRP A 1127 4.90 -5.09 -12.99
N ALA A 1128 5.11 -3.96 -12.30
CA ALA A 1128 5.26 -3.91 -10.87
C ALA A 1128 4.03 -4.48 -10.13
N LYS A 1129 2.81 -4.09 -10.53
CA LYS A 1129 1.57 -4.61 -9.96
C LYS A 1129 1.36 -6.10 -10.25
N SER A 1130 1.74 -6.59 -11.43
CA SER A 1130 1.55 -8.00 -11.78
C SER A 1130 2.30 -8.95 -10.84
N GLN A 1131 3.52 -8.58 -10.44
CA GLN A 1131 4.37 -9.35 -9.53
C GLN A 1131 4.02 -9.14 -8.04
N LEU A 1132 2.92 -8.42 -7.77
CA LEU A 1132 2.34 -8.24 -6.44
C LEU A 1132 0.98 -8.95 -6.32
N MET A 1133 0.17 -8.94 -7.38
CA MET A 1133 -1.10 -9.70 -7.45
C MET A 1133 -0.87 -11.21 -7.31
N GLU A 1134 0.21 -11.72 -7.91
CA GLU A 1134 0.65 -13.13 -7.93
C GLU A 1134 0.96 -13.74 -6.56
N ILE A 1135 0.82 -12.92 -5.51
CA ILE A 1135 1.16 -13.24 -4.13
C ILE A 1135 -0.11 -13.38 -3.23
N TYR A 1136 -1.28 -12.83 -3.59
CA TYR A 1136 -2.39 -12.56 -2.64
C TYR A 1136 -3.78 -13.14 -3.00
N GLY A 1137 -3.88 -14.46 -3.18
CA GLY A 1137 -5.17 -15.13 -3.41
C GLY A 1137 -6.22 -14.88 -2.30
N GLU A 1138 -7.44 -14.46 -2.72
CA GLU A 1138 -8.58 -13.87 -1.98
C GLU A 1138 -8.99 -14.44 -0.58
N ASP A 1139 -9.79 -13.77 0.28
CA ASP A 1139 -10.13 -12.35 0.53
C ASP A 1139 -11.01 -12.29 1.83
N GLN A 1140 -11.68 -11.16 2.09
CA GLN A 1140 -12.93 -10.97 2.84
C GLN A 1140 -12.87 -10.83 4.36
N ALA A 1141 -12.21 -11.69 5.13
CA ALA A 1141 -12.22 -11.55 6.62
C ALA A 1141 -11.48 -10.29 7.11
N ILE A 1142 -10.43 -9.92 6.39
CA ILE A 1142 -9.58 -8.72 6.59
C ILE A 1142 -10.40 -7.42 6.71
N LYS A 1143 -11.52 -7.37 5.98
CA LYS A 1143 -12.40 -6.19 5.89
C LYS A 1143 -13.13 -5.87 7.21
N ASP A 1144 -13.09 -6.76 8.21
CA ASP A 1144 -13.69 -6.55 9.54
C ASP A 1144 -12.69 -6.04 10.61
N THR A 1145 -11.37 -6.11 10.37
CA THR A 1145 -10.35 -5.70 11.36
C THR A 1145 -9.49 -4.51 10.91
N ALA A 1146 -9.10 -4.45 9.62
CA ALA A 1146 -8.48 -3.27 9.01
C ALA A 1146 -9.28 -1.98 9.26
N PHE A 1147 -10.60 -2.14 9.35
CA PHE A 1147 -11.58 -1.07 9.55
C PHE A 1147 -11.62 -0.48 10.99
N SER A 1148 -10.93 -1.09 11.96
CA SER A 1148 -10.97 -0.70 13.39
C SER A 1148 -9.80 0.15 13.88
N MET A 1149 -8.56 -0.08 13.42
CA MET A 1149 -7.37 0.45 14.13
C MET A 1149 -6.53 1.44 13.35
N VAL A 1150 -6.49 1.37 12.01
CA VAL A 1150 -5.63 2.24 11.21
C VAL A 1150 -6.43 3.33 10.49
N ILE A 1151 -6.84 4.31 11.30
CA ILE A 1151 -7.10 5.69 10.87
C ILE A 1151 -8.04 5.78 9.66
N GLY A 1152 -9.29 5.36 9.87
CA GLY A 1152 -10.43 5.94 9.17
C GLY A 1152 -10.55 7.42 9.55
N MET A 1153 -9.63 8.25 9.03
CA MET A 1153 -9.45 9.68 9.26
C MET A 1153 -8.22 10.28 8.51
N THR A 1154 -7.94 9.99 7.22
CA THR A 1154 -7.21 11.00 6.36
C THR A 1154 -7.74 11.17 4.94
N GLY A 1155 -8.66 12.13 4.78
CA GLY A 1155 -8.53 13.16 3.74
C GLY A 1155 -8.10 14.48 4.41
N GLY A 1156 -8.21 15.64 3.75
CA GLY A 1156 -7.22 16.07 2.76
C GLY A 1156 -6.67 17.44 3.20
N GLY A 1157 -5.87 18.17 2.44
CA GLY A 1157 -5.40 17.96 1.08
C GLY A 1157 -4.94 19.29 0.48
N GLY A 1158 -3.89 19.27 -0.33
CA GLY A 1158 -3.33 20.49 -0.93
C GLY A 1158 -2.31 20.15 -2.00
N LYS A 1159 -2.60 20.52 -3.25
CA LYS A 1159 -1.65 20.35 -4.36
C LYS A 1159 -0.52 21.37 -4.22
N ASN A 1160 0.71 20.93 -4.43
CA ASN A 1160 1.59 21.53 -5.44
C ASN A 1160 2.74 20.58 -5.81
N LYS A 1161 3.07 20.55 -7.11
CA LYS A 1161 4.39 20.16 -7.61
C LYS A 1161 5.23 21.43 -7.78
N PRO A 1162 6.56 21.32 -7.73
CA PRO A 1162 7.40 21.87 -8.78
C PRO A 1162 8.19 20.76 -9.50
N LEU A 1163 8.53 20.88 -10.78
CA LEU A 1163 7.74 21.52 -11.84
C LEU A 1163 8.09 20.87 -13.21
N THR A 1164 7.09 20.65 -14.06
CA THR A 1164 7.31 20.57 -15.52
C THR A 1164 6.27 21.44 -16.23
N THR A 1165 6.74 22.32 -17.12
CA THR A 1165 5.97 23.46 -17.62
C THR A 1165 5.00 23.09 -18.75
N GLN A 1166 3.85 22.47 -18.40
CA GLN A 1166 2.56 22.66 -19.09
C GLN A 1166 1.42 21.88 -18.38
N ILE A 1167 0.53 22.56 -17.66
CA ILE A 1167 -0.63 21.90 -17.01
C ILE A 1167 -1.75 21.72 -18.04
N LYS A 1168 -1.84 20.50 -18.61
CA LYS A 1168 -2.90 20.07 -19.57
C LYS A 1168 -3.18 21.12 -20.65
N GLY A 1169 -2.15 21.84 -21.10
CA GLY A 1169 -2.16 22.89 -22.13
C GLY A 1169 -3.27 23.97 -22.05
N GLN A 1170 -3.77 24.31 -20.85
CA GLN A 1170 -4.71 25.42 -20.72
C GLN A 1170 -4.01 26.78 -20.66
N THR A 1171 -4.37 27.69 -21.56
CA THR A 1171 -4.08 29.12 -21.40
C THR A 1171 -4.86 29.68 -20.20
N LEU A 1172 -4.17 29.94 -19.10
CA LEU A 1172 -4.76 30.39 -17.84
C LEU A 1172 -5.18 31.87 -17.90
N MET A 1173 -6.47 32.09 -18.17
CA MET A 1173 -7.12 33.41 -18.04
C MET A 1173 -7.26 33.79 -16.56
N LEU A 1174 -6.18 34.34 -15.97
CA LEU A 1174 -6.16 34.85 -14.60
C LEU A 1174 -7.32 35.83 -14.35
N THR A 1175 -7.98 35.71 -13.20
CA THR A 1175 -8.93 36.74 -12.73
C THR A 1175 -8.17 38.02 -12.42
N ASN A 1176 -8.81 39.19 -12.50
CA ASN A 1176 -8.12 40.48 -12.28
C ASN A 1176 -7.37 40.54 -10.94
N LYS A 1177 -7.81 39.82 -9.90
CA LYS A 1177 -7.12 39.71 -8.59
C LYS A 1177 -5.86 38.83 -8.64
N GLN A 1178 -5.86 37.75 -9.42
CA GLN A 1178 -4.67 36.92 -9.67
C GLN A 1178 -3.69 37.64 -10.60
N THR A 1179 -4.20 38.35 -11.61
CA THR A 1179 -3.44 39.25 -12.48
C THR A 1179 -2.71 40.33 -11.67
N GLU A 1180 -3.38 40.94 -10.71
CA GLU A 1180 -2.82 41.96 -9.81
C GLU A 1180 -1.81 41.38 -8.81
N ALA A 1181 -2.05 40.17 -8.29
CA ALA A 1181 -1.07 39.47 -7.46
C ALA A 1181 0.19 39.06 -8.25
N LEU A 1182 0.04 38.56 -9.47
CA LEU A 1182 1.16 38.15 -10.33
C LEU A 1182 1.96 39.36 -10.84
N ALA A 1183 1.31 40.47 -11.21
CA ALA A 1183 2.02 41.70 -11.53
C ALA A 1183 2.88 42.17 -10.35
N LYS A 1184 2.30 42.22 -9.14
CA LYS A 1184 3.02 42.59 -7.92
C LYS A 1184 4.18 41.64 -7.61
N TYR A 1185 4.01 40.34 -7.82
CA TYR A 1185 5.08 39.34 -7.68
C TYR A 1185 6.23 39.56 -8.68
N LEU A 1186 5.91 39.97 -9.91
CA LEU A 1186 6.88 40.28 -10.97
C LEU A 1186 7.49 41.70 -10.88
N GLY A 1187 7.23 42.46 -9.80
CA GLY A 1187 7.77 43.82 -9.60
C GLY A 1187 7.01 44.93 -10.35
N PHE A 1188 5.80 44.66 -10.86
CA PHE A 1188 4.97 45.63 -11.57
C PHE A 1188 3.84 46.19 -10.70
N THR A 1189 3.85 47.50 -10.49
CA THR A 1189 2.86 48.25 -9.71
C THR A 1189 1.65 48.61 -10.57
N LYS A 1190 0.43 48.48 -10.04
CA LYS A 1190 -0.80 48.78 -10.77
C LYS A 1190 -0.94 50.28 -11.04
N THR A 1191 -1.16 50.65 -12.31
CA THR A 1191 -1.37 52.03 -12.73
C THR A 1191 -2.87 52.37 -12.76
N ASN A 1192 -3.18 53.67 -12.89
CA ASN A 1192 -4.54 54.15 -13.08
C ASN A 1192 -5.11 53.86 -14.49
N TYR A 1193 -4.29 53.37 -15.42
CA TYR A 1193 -4.66 53.14 -16.82
C TYR A 1193 -5.27 51.75 -17.04
N LYS A 1194 -6.15 51.65 -18.05
CA LYS A 1194 -6.76 50.40 -18.50
C LYS A 1194 -6.70 50.29 -20.02
N VAL A 1195 -6.48 49.09 -20.54
CA VAL A 1195 -6.58 48.76 -21.97
C VAL A 1195 -7.59 47.63 -22.11
N LYS A 1196 -8.62 47.80 -22.97
CA LYS A 1196 -9.74 46.84 -23.12
C LYS A 1196 -10.31 46.36 -21.76
N ASN A 1197 -10.55 47.30 -20.83
CA ASN A 1197 -11.02 47.08 -19.46
C ASN A 1197 -10.10 46.25 -18.53
N LYS A 1198 -8.93 45.77 -18.98
CA LYS A 1198 -7.90 45.18 -18.12
C LYS A 1198 -7.01 46.27 -17.51
N PRO A 1199 -6.60 46.17 -16.22
CA PRO A 1199 -5.66 47.11 -15.61
C PRO A 1199 -4.28 47.00 -16.26
N VAL A 1200 -3.59 48.14 -16.40
CA VAL A 1200 -2.18 48.21 -16.81
C VAL A 1200 -1.30 48.33 -15.55
N TYR A 1201 -0.17 47.64 -15.53
CA TYR A 1201 0.83 47.66 -14.45
C TYR A 1201 2.17 48.12 -15.01
N SER A 1202 3.07 48.68 -14.18
CA SER A 1202 4.38 49.21 -14.61
C SER A 1202 5.46 48.98 -13.55
N ASP A 1203 6.68 48.68 -14.00
CA ASP A 1203 7.92 48.59 -13.23
C ASP A 1203 8.72 49.92 -13.27
N GLY A 1204 8.12 50.99 -13.78
CA GLY A 1204 8.77 52.29 -14.01
C GLY A 1204 9.54 52.42 -15.34
N LYS A 1205 9.70 51.35 -16.13
CA LYS A 1205 10.44 51.34 -17.42
C LYS A 1205 9.65 50.70 -18.56
N ASN A 1206 8.72 49.82 -18.23
CA ASN A 1206 7.85 49.05 -19.09
C ASN A 1206 6.42 49.11 -18.54
N TYR A 1207 5.46 48.73 -19.37
CA TYR A 1207 4.06 48.55 -18.99
C TYR A 1207 3.61 47.15 -19.40
N ILE A 1208 2.85 46.47 -18.54
CA ILE A 1208 2.20 45.18 -18.84
C ILE A 1208 0.69 45.27 -18.72
N VAL A 1209 -0.01 44.58 -19.62
CA VAL A 1209 -1.43 44.26 -19.49
C VAL A 1209 -1.61 42.77 -19.73
N GLN A 1210 -2.50 42.13 -18.98
CA GLN A 1210 -2.86 40.72 -19.22
C GLN A 1210 -3.33 40.56 -20.67
N ASP A 1211 -3.00 39.46 -21.35
CA ASP A 1211 -3.29 39.34 -22.79
C ASP A 1211 -4.77 39.61 -23.14
N ILE A 1212 -4.95 40.38 -24.21
CA ILE A 1212 -6.17 41.04 -24.65
C ILE A 1212 -6.62 40.60 -26.06
N ASP A 1213 -5.83 39.76 -26.74
CA ASP A 1213 -6.15 39.18 -28.06
C ASP A 1213 -5.52 37.79 -28.20
N SER A 1214 -6.31 36.73 -27.93
CA SER A 1214 -5.91 35.34 -27.59
C SER A 1214 -5.18 34.49 -28.66
N HIS A 1215 -4.19 35.05 -29.36
CA HIS A 1215 -3.60 34.46 -30.57
C HIS A 1215 -2.15 33.98 -30.42
N ASN A 1216 -1.42 34.40 -29.37
CA ASN A 1216 0.01 34.13 -29.22
C ASN A 1216 0.43 33.38 -27.93
N GLY A 1217 -0.50 33.05 -27.03
CA GLY A 1217 -0.28 32.05 -25.96
C GLY A 1217 0.48 32.50 -24.70
N GLY A 1218 1.01 33.73 -24.65
CA GLY A 1218 1.61 34.29 -23.42
C GLY A 1218 0.57 34.91 -22.47
N ILE A 1219 0.89 34.99 -21.18
CA ILE A 1219 -0.06 35.50 -20.14
C ILE A 1219 -0.15 37.04 -20.15
N TRP A 1220 0.94 37.72 -20.55
CA TRP A 1220 1.12 39.17 -20.47
C TRP A 1220 1.63 39.77 -21.78
N LYS A 1221 1.08 40.92 -22.17
CA LYS A 1221 1.64 41.80 -23.20
C LYS A 1221 2.44 42.92 -22.54
N MET A 1222 3.72 43.04 -22.88
CA MET A 1222 4.60 44.13 -22.44
C MET A 1222 4.86 45.14 -23.57
N ALA A 1223 5.06 46.41 -23.21
CA ALA A 1223 5.60 47.44 -24.09
C ALA A 1223 6.30 48.58 -23.30
N LYS A 1224 7.00 49.50 -23.97
CA LYS A 1224 7.72 50.60 -23.31
C LYS A 1224 6.86 51.84 -23.05
N SER A 1225 5.73 51.97 -23.73
CA SER A 1225 4.71 52.98 -23.44
C SER A 1225 3.29 52.39 -23.44
N ILE A 1226 2.37 53.06 -22.74
CA ILE A 1226 0.95 52.65 -22.68
C ILE A 1226 0.32 52.64 -24.09
N ASN A 1227 0.76 53.54 -24.98
CA ASN A 1227 0.26 53.62 -26.36
C ASN A 1227 0.69 52.42 -27.22
N GLU A 1228 1.83 51.81 -26.94
CA GLU A 1228 2.27 50.58 -27.62
C GLU A 1228 1.47 49.34 -27.17
N LEU A 1229 0.80 49.36 -26.00
CA LEU A 1229 -0.04 48.25 -25.54
C LEU A 1229 -1.28 48.02 -26.42
N THR A 1230 -1.70 48.99 -27.23
CA THR A 1230 -2.77 48.81 -28.24
C THR A 1230 -2.23 48.45 -29.64
N SER A 1231 -0.96 48.77 -29.93
CA SER A 1231 -0.30 48.48 -31.20
C SER A 1231 -0.15 46.98 -31.48
N LYS A 1232 -0.25 46.58 -32.76
CA LYS A 1232 0.02 45.19 -33.21
C LYS A 1232 1.49 44.93 -33.55
N SER A 1233 2.27 45.97 -33.88
CA SER A 1233 3.60 45.87 -34.50
C SER A 1233 4.77 46.04 -33.53
N THR A 1234 4.61 46.78 -32.44
CA THR A 1234 5.66 47.06 -31.45
C THR A 1234 5.68 46.03 -30.32
N ARG A 1235 5.98 44.76 -30.65
CA ARG A 1235 5.97 43.63 -29.71
C ARG A 1235 7.36 43.32 -29.14
N SER A 1236 7.68 43.83 -27.96
CA SER A 1236 8.96 43.57 -27.26
C SER A 1236 8.91 42.29 -26.39
N GLY A 1237 8.57 41.16 -27.01
CA GLY A 1237 8.53 39.83 -26.38
C GLY A 1237 7.30 39.54 -25.51
N THR A 1238 7.03 38.25 -25.26
CA THR A 1238 6.14 37.80 -24.16
C THR A 1238 6.99 37.51 -22.93
N PHE A 1239 6.48 37.83 -21.74
CA PHE A 1239 7.25 37.87 -20.49
C PHE A 1239 7.39 36.48 -19.81
N ASP A 1240 7.39 35.40 -20.59
CA ASP A 1240 7.37 34.03 -20.06
C ASP A 1240 8.75 33.56 -19.56
N ALA A 1241 9.84 34.24 -19.95
CA ALA A 1241 11.22 33.88 -19.55
C ALA A 1241 11.54 34.05 -18.06
N LEU A 1242 10.66 34.68 -17.27
CA LEU A 1242 10.77 34.79 -15.81
C LEU A 1242 9.87 33.79 -15.06
N LEU A 1243 8.92 33.14 -15.75
CA LEU A 1243 8.05 32.12 -15.14
C LEU A 1243 8.80 30.81 -14.84
N THR A 1244 9.93 30.56 -15.50
CA THR A 1244 10.83 29.44 -15.21
C THR A 1244 11.40 29.49 -13.78
N LYS A 1245 11.52 30.68 -13.17
CA LYS A 1245 11.96 30.84 -11.77
C LYS A 1245 10.84 30.74 -10.72
N ILE A 1246 9.64 30.31 -11.12
CA ILE A 1246 8.59 29.81 -10.23
C ILE A 1246 8.44 28.28 -10.42
N GLY A 1247 9.53 27.64 -10.84
CA GLY A 1247 9.65 26.20 -11.11
C GLY A 1247 10.92 25.57 -10.54
N GLU A 1248 11.65 26.32 -9.70
CA GLU A 1248 12.61 25.82 -8.72
C GLU A 1248 11.87 25.71 -7.37
#